data_AF-A0A507CVB4-F1
#
_entry.id   AF-A0A507CVB4-F1
#
_cell.length_a   1.000
_cell.length_b   1.000
_cell.length_c   1.000
_cell.angle_alpha   90.00
_cell.angle_beta   90.00
_cell.angle_gamma   90.00
#
_symmetry.space_group_name_H-M   'P 1'
#
loop_
_entity.id
_entity.type
_entity.pdbx_description
1 polymer ?
#
loop_
_entity_poly.entity_id
_entity_poly.type
_entity_poly.pdbx_seq_one_letter_code
_entity_poly.pdbx_strand_id
1 'polypeptide(L)'
;MSVPPATASPPLDLYEILGLSPAASQDDIRSAYIREAIRCHPDRNNDPGATQTFQHVAEAFYVLSDPIRRQEYDAKTVPRPCPAVDANAMFGNVFQELLRPEVHHHATTWTMMGGASGAVLGFILFNFPGALLGSVAGSTLGRVRDAKGVSVYDAFVRLQPVQRRQVLDRIFQQLFHTTVMQGIVGSMLPNSHSVATNSPPNQMLAVRSNWHFNWHQTCTRCMFLSKRGIRGPPVRVIYRKQFCRNMIDINLLRVDKGGNPDLVRESQRKRGGSVELVDQVIALDDEWKKARYNADQKNKEINIITKEITQLYKQGKKADAAPLIARKTETEAEQAGLNQIADEKEAILNKKLVLIGNIVHDSCIDSLTEDDNAVLKKWWPNGRTEENEIKRHQELIKDDKGVPGLRPHHEILAAIDGFDPARGAKIAGHRGFFLTGAGVDFNLALMQYGLDFLEKRGYTKLWTPFFMNRDQMAKTAQLEQFDEELYKVVEHEAGTGQDKEAEDSKYLIATAEQPVSAFHADEWFTDPSELPKKYAGCSTCFRKEAGAAGRDNWGIFRVHQFEKIEQFVLTEPEKSWQMHEQMLEAAEAFYQSLGIPYHVISIVSGALNNAAAKKYDLEAWFPFQTKYKELVSCSNCTDYQSRRLEIRYGAKKLNDSTKKYVHCLNSTLTATERTICCILENYQTETGVIVPEALRPFMGGKSFFEFKTKPQEAAAKVGKDIGGAAKKGKGK
;
A
#
# COMPACT_ATOMS: atom_id res chain seq x y z
N MET A 1 38.76 26.67 40.97
CA MET A 1 37.29 26.90 41.05
C MET A 1 36.71 26.39 39.75
N SER A 2 35.86 25.36 39.81
CA SER A 2 35.20 24.78 38.64
C SER A 2 33.98 25.62 38.26
N VAL A 3 33.86 25.94 36.96
CA VAL A 3 32.65 26.54 36.39
C VAL A 3 31.59 25.42 36.30
N PRO A 4 30.34 25.64 36.76
CA PRO A 4 29.29 24.62 36.66
C PRO A 4 28.89 24.39 35.20
N PRO A 5 28.52 23.16 34.82
CA PRO A 5 27.99 22.87 33.48
C PRO A 5 26.64 23.57 33.28
N ALA A 6 26.41 24.08 32.06
CA ALA A 6 25.13 24.68 31.70
C ALA A 6 24.02 23.61 31.76
N THR A 7 23.00 23.85 32.58
CA THR A 7 21.80 23.02 32.63
C THR A 7 21.00 23.19 31.34
N ALA A 8 20.81 22.11 30.58
CA ALA A 8 19.94 22.12 29.42
C ALA A 8 18.51 22.50 29.82
N SER A 9 17.90 23.42 29.07
CA SER A 9 16.50 23.80 29.24
C SER A 9 15.58 22.59 28.98
N PRO A 10 14.43 22.47 29.67
CA PRO A 10 13.46 21.43 29.36
C PRO A 10 12.91 21.62 27.94
N PRO A 11 12.48 20.54 27.25
CA PRO A 11 11.83 20.65 25.96
C PRO A 11 10.53 21.45 26.11
N LEU A 12 10.38 22.50 25.29
CA LEU A 12 9.20 23.36 25.27
C LEU A 12 7.96 22.57 24.83
N ASP A 13 6.83 22.79 25.49
CA ASP A 13 5.54 22.22 25.08
C ASP A 13 5.14 22.80 23.72
N LEU A 14 4.74 21.94 22.78
CA LEU A 14 4.26 22.34 21.44
C LEU A 14 3.08 23.33 21.51
N TYR A 15 2.25 23.26 22.56
CA TYR A 15 1.20 24.26 22.78
C TYR A 15 1.76 25.63 23.20
N GLU A 16 2.80 25.67 24.05
CA GLU A 16 3.48 26.91 24.44
C GLU A 16 4.21 27.56 23.26
N ILE A 17 4.82 26.76 22.37
CA ILE A 17 5.48 27.24 21.15
C ILE A 17 4.52 28.01 20.23
N LEU A 18 3.24 27.60 20.18
CA LEU A 18 2.19 28.31 19.43
C LEU A 18 1.40 29.33 20.28
N GLY A 19 1.69 29.46 21.57
CA GLY A 19 0.95 30.33 22.49
C GLY A 19 -0.51 29.92 22.69
N LEU A 20 -0.79 28.61 22.68
CA LEU A 20 -2.13 28.03 22.73
C LEU A 20 -2.36 27.18 23.99
N SER A 21 -3.63 26.89 24.26
CA SER A 21 -4.05 25.90 25.25
C SER A 21 -4.28 24.53 24.59
N PRO A 22 -4.10 23.41 25.30
CA PRO A 22 -4.55 22.09 24.85
C PRO A 22 -6.04 21.99 24.47
N ALA A 23 -6.86 22.96 24.85
CA ALA A 23 -8.27 23.08 24.43
C ALA A 23 -8.49 23.81 23.08
N ALA A 24 -7.44 24.32 22.43
CA ALA A 24 -7.55 25.11 21.20
C ALA A 24 -8.19 24.34 20.03
N SER A 25 -9.00 25.01 19.20
CA SER A 25 -9.58 24.42 18.00
C SER A 25 -8.54 24.27 16.88
N GLN A 26 -8.86 23.50 15.84
CA GLN A 26 -7.97 23.37 14.68
C GLN A 26 -7.78 24.69 13.91
N ASP A 27 -8.78 25.57 13.92
CA ASP A 27 -8.65 26.90 13.30
C ASP A 27 -7.82 27.86 14.17
N ASP A 28 -7.83 27.71 15.50
CA ASP A 28 -6.91 28.43 16.39
C ASP A 28 -5.45 28.00 16.16
N ILE A 29 -5.19 26.69 16.02
CA ILE A 29 -3.86 26.13 15.73
C ILE A 29 -3.32 26.65 14.39
N ARG A 30 -4.15 26.62 13.34
CA ARG A 30 -3.79 27.19 12.04
C ARG A 30 -3.56 28.71 12.09
N SER A 31 -4.36 29.43 12.86
CA SER A 31 -4.25 30.89 13.01
C SER A 31 -3.04 31.31 13.85
N ALA A 32 -2.67 30.53 14.86
CA ALA A 32 -1.46 30.74 15.67
C ALA A 32 -0.20 30.43 14.85
N TYR A 33 -0.16 29.30 14.13
CA TYR A 33 0.94 28.97 13.24
C TYR A 33 1.20 30.07 12.20
N ILE A 34 0.17 30.55 11.50
CA ILE A 34 0.34 31.63 10.50
C ILE A 34 0.89 32.92 11.15
N ARG A 35 0.47 33.23 12.38
CA ARG A 35 0.91 34.42 13.13
C ARG A 35 2.38 34.32 13.51
N GLU A 36 2.78 33.22 14.15
CA GLU A 36 4.15 33.05 14.62
C GLU A 36 5.10 32.78 13.43
N ALA A 37 4.71 31.99 12.43
CA ALA A 37 5.52 31.76 11.23
C ALA A 37 5.81 33.04 10.44
N ILE A 38 4.91 34.04 10.44
CA ILE A 38 5.17 35.37 9.86
C ILE A 38 6.18 36.17 10.71
N ARG A 39 6.18 35.96 12.03
CA ARG A 39 7.01 36.69 13.01
C ARG A 39 8.43 36.12 13.14
N CYS A 40 8.61 34.81 13.02
CA CYS A 40 9.92 34.15 13.06
C CYS A 40 10.49 33.81 11.67
N HIS A 41 9.85 34.24 10.57
CA HIS A 41 10.36 33.99 9.22
C HIS A 41 11.77 34.60 9.03
N PRO A 42 12.79 33.83 8.61
CA PRO A 42 14.17 34.32 8.52
C PRO A 42 14.31 35.52 7.56
N ASP A 43 13.61 35.53 6.41
CA ASP A 43 13.61 36.67 5.48
C ASP A 43 13.00 37.98 6.04
N ARG A 44 12.37 37.94 7.24
CA ARG A 44 11.69 39.08 7.86
C ARG A 44 12.19 39.37 9.28
N ASN A 45 13.02 38.50 9.84
CA ASN A 45 13.53 38.59 11.19
C ASN A 45 15.02 38.17 11.21
N ASN A 46 15.90 39.16 11.37
CA ASN A 46 17.35 38.99 11.31
C ASN A 46 17.97 38.51 12.65
N ASP A 47 17.16 38.06 13.62
CA ASP A 47 17.66 37.46 14.85
C ASP A 47 18.40 36.15 14.54
N PRO A 48 19.65 35.94 15.01
CA PRO A 48 20.37 34.68 14.80
C PRO A 48 19.63 33.43 15.31
N GLY A 49 18.64 33.56 16.21
CA GLY A 49 17.75 32.48 16.64
C GLY A 49 16.50 32.24 15.77
N ALA A 50 16.24 33.08 14.75
CA ALA A 50 14.97 33.06 13.99
C ALA A 50 14.74 31.73 13.26
N THR A 51 15.76 31.18 12.60
CA THR A 51 15.67 29.90 11.87
C THR A 51 15.29 28.73 12.79
N GLN A 52 15.91 28.63 13.97
CA GLN A 52 15.63 27.58 14.94
C GLN A 52 14.23 27.76 15.57
N THR A 53 13.82 29.00 15.82
CA THR A 53 12.47 29.33 16.30
C THR A 53 11.41 28.97 15.25
N PHE A 54 11.68 29.22 13.97
CA PHE A 54 10.81 28.83 12.87
C PHE A 54 10.68 27.31 12.72
N GLN A 55 11.78 26.57 12.92
CA GLN A 55 11.75 25.10 12.95
C GLN A 55 10.84 24.58 14.08
N HIS A 56 10.98 25.08 15.31
CA HIS A 56 10.11 24.69 16.43
C HIS A 56 8.63 25.02 16.17
N VAL A 57 8.33 26.20 15.61
CA VAL A 57 6.95 26.60 15.23
C VAL A 57 6.37 25.70 14.14
N ALA A 58 7.18 25.27 13.17
CA ALA A 58 6.77 24.32 12.13
C ALA A 58 6.54 22.91 12.68
N GLU A 59 7.40 22.44 13.59
CA GLU A 59 7.25 21.14 14.28
C GLU A 59 5.99 21.10 15.15
N ALA A 60 5.75 22.14 15.96
CA ALA A 60 4.53 22.27 16.75
C ALA A 60 3.27 22.23 15.88
N PHE A 61 3.27 22.91 14.73
CA PHE A 61 2.16 22.83 13.79
C PHE A 61 2.02 21.44 13.14
N TYR A 62 3.12 20.78 12.77
CA TYR A 62 3.11 19.44 12.15
C TYR A 62 2.50 18.35 13.06
N VAL A 63 2.65 18.50 14.38
CA VAL A 63 2.06 17.59 15.39
C VAL A 63 0.63 18.00 15.75
N LEU A 64 0.39 19.29 16.04
CA LEU A 64 -0.90 19.74 16.58
C LEU A 64 -2.01 19.92 15.53
N SER A 65 -1.66 20.16 14.25
CA SER A 65 -2.64 20.33 13.17
C SER A 65 -3.28 19.02 12.69
N ASP A 66 -2.65 17.88 12.97
CA ASP A 66 -3.22 16.56 12.69
C ASP A 66 -3.95 16.02 13.93
N PRO A 67 -5.25 15.65 13.83
CA PRO A 67 -6.01 15.18 15.00
C PRO A 67 -5.46 13.92 15.66
N ILE A 68 -4.80 13.02 14.91
CA ILE A 68 -4.27 11.75 15.43
C ILE A 68 -2.95 12.02 16.16
N ARG A 69 -2.02 12.76 15.53
CA ARG A 69 -0.73 13.12 16.16
C ARG A 69 -0.92 14.00 17.39
N ARG A 70 -1.87 14.93 17.36
CA ARG A 70 -2.26 15.71 18.55
C ARG A 70 -2.76 14.79 19.67
N GLN A 71 -3.63 13.83 19.36
CA GLN A 71 -4.11 12.87 20.35
C GLN A 71 -2.99 12.00 20.94
N GLU A 72 -2.01 11.59 20.13
CA GLU A 72 -0.82 10.86 20.59
C GLU A 72 0.14 11.72 21.43
N TYR A 73 0.21 13.02 21.14
CA TYR A 73 0.97 14.00 21.93
C TYR A 73 0.31 14.24 23.30
N ASP A 74 -0.99 14.57 23.30
CA ASP A 74 -1.80 14.78 24.51
C ASP A 74 -1.81 13.54 25.43
N ALA A 75 -1.74 12.33 24.85
CA ALA A 75 -1.66 11.07 25.59
C ALA A 75 -0.30 10.84 26.30
N LYS A 76 0.76 11.56 25.90
CA LYS A 76 2.11 11.44 26.48
C LYS A 76 2.39 12.49 27.56
N THR A 77 1.65 13.61 27.60
CA THR A 77 2.01 14.80 28.40
C THR A 77 1.17 15.05 29.65
N VAL A 78 0.03 14.36 29.87
CA VAL A 78 -0.87 14.65 31.01
C VAL A 78 -1.18 13.42 31.90
N PRO A 79 -0.84 13.44 33.21
CA PRO A 79 -1.36 12.47 34.18
C PRO A 79 -2.80 12.83 34.61
N ARG A 80 -3.71 11.86 34.56
CA ARG A 80 -5.14 12.06 34.91
C ARG A 80 -5.47 11.77 36.39
N PRO A 81 -6.18 12.68 37.08
CA PRO A 81 -7.20 12.31 38.06
C PRO A 81 -8.53 12.02 37.33
N CYS A 82 -9.21 10.93 37.68
CA CYS A 82 -10.51 10.59 37.08
C CYS A 82 -11.67 11.14 37.94
N PRO A 83 -12.62 11.91 37.38
CA PRO A 83 -13.91 12.12 38.02
C PRO A 83 -14.74 10.83 37.94
N ALA A 84 -15.36 10.41 39.04
CA ALA A 84 -16.31 9.30 39.01
C ALA A 84 -17.64 9.77 38.40
N VAL A 85 -18.13 9.03 37.40
CA VAL A 85 -19.48 9.25 36.83
C VAL A 85 -20.42 8.23 37.46
N ASP A 86 -21.40 8.71 38.24
CA ASP A 86 -22.41 7.84 38.84
C ASP A 86 -23.40 7.34 37.77
N ALA A 87 -23.31 6.05 37.47
CA ALA A 87 -24.16 5.39 36.49
C ALA A 87 -25.60 5.18 36.98
N ASN A 88 -25.86 5.20 38.31
CA ASN A 88 -27.20 5.00 38.85
C ASN A 88 -28.12 6.20 38.56
N ALA A 89 -27.56 7.42 38.56
CA ALA A 89 -28.28 8.64 38.23
C ALA A 89 -28.80 8.69 36.78
N MET A 90 -28.18 7.97 35.83
CA MET A 90 -28.57 7.98 34.41
C MET A 90 -29.53 6.86 33.99
N PHE A 91 -29.63 5.75 34.73
CA PHE A 91 -30.37 4.56 34.29
C PHE A 91 -31.38 3.99 35.31
N GLY A 92 -31.53 4.60 36.49
CA GLY A 92 -32.28 4.04 37.63
C GLY A 92 -33.72 3.55 37.35
N ASN A 93 -34.42 4.11 36.35
CA ASN A 93 -35.83 3.78 36.10
C ASN A 93 -36.09 2.89 34.87
N VAL A 94 -35.10 2.66 34.00
CA VAL A 94 -35.29 1.92 32.74
C VAL A 94 -35.62 0.43 32.99
N PHE A 95 -35.00 -0.17 34.01
CA PHE A 95 -35.23 -1.57 34.36
C PHE A 95 -36.59 -1.84 35.02
N GLN A 96 -37.23 -0.85 35.64
CA GLN A 96 -38.57 -1.02 36.22
C GLN A 96 -39.69 -0.94 35.17
N GLU A 97 -39.52 -0.15 34.09
CA GLU A 97 -40.47 -0.15 32.97
C GLU A 97 -40.42 -1.45 32.15
N LEU A 98 -39.24 -2.07 32.06
CA LEU A 98 -39.00 -3.36 31.38
C LEU A 98 -39.78 -4.56 31.96
N LEU A 99 -40.38 -4.42 33.15
CA LEU A 99 -41.04 -5.50 33.89
C LEU A 99 -42.57 -5.35 34.01
N ARG A 100 -43.21 -4.40 33.31
CA ARG A 100 -44.67 -4.27 33.30
C ARG A 100 -45.33 -5.27 32.32
N PRO A 101 -46.32 -6.08 32.74
CA PRO A 101 -47.04 -6.98 31.84
C PRO A 101 -48.14 -6.28 31.03
N GLU A 102 -48.02 -6.33 29.69
CA GLU A 102 -49.06 -6.14 28.65
C GLU A 102 -49.77 -4.76 28.59
N VAL A 103 -50.24 -4.22 27.45
CA VAL A 103 -51.12 -4.77 26.40
C VAL A 103 -50.67 -4.37 24.96
N HIS A 104 -51.19 -5.09 23.96
CA HIS A 104 -50.91 -5.05 22.51
C HIS A 104 -51.13 -3.67 21.78
N HIS A 105 -50.78 -3.42 20.50
CA HIS A 105 -50.99 -4.19 19.26
C HIS A 105 -50.02 -3.86 18.07
N HIS A 106 -50.15 -4.67 17.01
CA HIS A 106 -49.53 -4.60 15.66
C HIS A 106 -48.06 -5.03 15.52
N ALA A 107 -47.87 -6.20 14.89
CA ALA A 107 -46.58 -6.64 14.36
C ALA A 107 -46.22 -5.82 13.11
N THR A 108 -45.22 -4.96 13.22
CA THR A 108 -44.70 -4.14 12.12
C THR A 108 -43.56 -4.84 11.38
N THR A 109 -43.25 -4.39 10.16
CA THR A 109 -42.17 -4.91 9.29
C THR A 109 -40.83 -5.04 10.02
N TRP A 110 -40.55 -4.13 10.96
CA TRP A 110 -39.33 -4.12 11.78
C TRP A 110 -39.28 -5.22 12.84
N THR A 111 -40.42 -5.72 13.31
CA THR A 111 -40.47 -6.92 14.18
C THR A 111 -40.02 -8.16 13.39
N MET A 112 -40.40 -8.25 12.10
CA MET A 112 -39.96 -9.33 11.21
C MET A 112 -38.48 -9.22 10.84
N MET A 113 -37.98 -8.02 10.54
CA MET A 113 -36.55 -7.80 10.29
C MET A 113 -35.69 -8.10 11.53
N GLY A 114 -36.10 -7.67 12.72
CA GLY A 114 -35.43 -8.00 13.98
C GLY A 114 -35.43 -9.51 14.27
N GLY A 115 -36.56 -10.19 14.01
CA GLY A 115 -36.65 -11.64 14.13
C GLY A 115 -35.76 -12.39 13.12
N ALA A 116 -35.69 -11.93 11.87
CA ALA A 116 -34.88 -12.55 10.83
C ALA A 116 -33.36 -12.39 11.09
N SER A 117 -32.90 -11.18 11.45
CA SER A 117 -31.50 -10.94 11.77
C SER A 117 -31.07 -11.65 13.06
N GLY A 118 -31.94 -11.66 14.08
CA GLY A 118 -31.76 -12.44 15.30
C GLY A 118 -31.68 -13.95 15.03
N ALA A 119 -32.50 -14.48 14.11
CA ALA A 119 -32.46 -15.89 13.72
C ALA A 119 -31.12 -16.27 13.04
N VAL A 120 -30.61 -15.42 12.14
CA VAL A 120 -29.32 -15.65 11.47
C VAL A 120 -28.17 -15.63 12.48
N LEU A 121 -28.13 -14.63 13.37
CA LEU A 121 -27.07 -14.54 14.39
C LEU A 121 -27.13 -15.71 15.38
N GLY A 122 -28.34 -16.08 15.80
CA GLY A 122 -28.57 -17.25 16.65
C GLY A 122 -28.17 -18.57 15.99
N PHE A 123 -28.42 -18.72 14.68
CA PHE A 123 -28.00 -19.90 13.91
C PHE A 123 -26.48 -20.01 13.82
N ILE A 124 -25.79 -18.89 13.56
CA ILE A 124 -24.32 -18.83 13.50
C ILE A 124 -23.69 -19.27 14.82
N LEU A 125 -24.30 -18.91 15.97
CA LEU A 125 -23.75 -19.19 17.29
C LEU A 125 -24.12 -20.58 17.85
N PHE A 126 -25.36 -21.06 17.63
CA PHE A 126 -25.84 -22.31 18.25
C PHE A 126 -26.73 -23.18 17.33
N ASN A 127 -26.57 -23.09 16.00
CA ASN A 127 -27.37 -23.82 15.00
C ASN A 127 -28.90 -23.63 15.22
N PHE A 128 -29.72 -24.61 14.83
CA PHE A 128 -31.17 -24.50 14.80
C PHE A 128 -31.85 -24.07 16.12
N PRO A 129 -31.44 -24.57 17.31
CA PRO A 129 -31.96 -24.08 18.59
C PRO A 129 -31.62 -22.60 18.84
N GLY A 130 -30.40 -22.19 18.48
CA GLY A 130 -29.96 -20.80 18.54
C GLY A 130 -30.76 -19.89 17.63
N ALA A 131 -31.09 -20.34 16.42
CA ALA A 131 -31.91 -19.58 15.48
C ALA A 131 -33.30 -19.25 16.06
N LEU A 132 -33.93 -20.21 16.76
CA LEU A 132 -35.22 -20.01 17.39
C LEU A 132 -35.13 -18.95 18.50
N LEU A 133 -34.19 -19.11 19.44
CA LEU A 133 -33.96 -18.18 20.55
C LEU A 133 -33.57 -16.77 20.06
N GLY A 134 -32.67 -16.70 19.08
CA GLY A 134 -32.23 -15.46 18.46
C GLY A 134 -33.37 -14.72 17.76
N SER A 135 -34.29 -15.45 17.10
CA SER A 135 -35.47 -14.84 16.46
C SER A 135 -36.40 -14.16 17.48
N VAL A 136 -36.62 -14.79 18.64
CA VAL A 136 -37.45 -14.23 19.72
C VAL A 136 -36.78 -13.01 20.33
N ALA A 137 -35.49 -13.09 20.66
CA ALA A 137 -34.71 -11.98 21.20
C ALA A 137 -34.67 -10.76 20.24
N GLY A 138 -34.35 -10.99 18.97
CA GLY A 138 -34.28 -9.95 17.93
C GLY A 138 -35.65 -9.30 17.64
N SER A 139 -36.73 -10.09 17.66
CA SER A 139 -38.09 -9.53 17.53
C SER A 139 -38.50 -8.65 18.73
N THR A 140 -37.94 -8.91 19.91
CA THR A 140 -38.22 -8.18 21.15
C THR A 140 -37.43 -6.88 21.22
N LEU A 141 -36.13 -6.91 20.89
CA LEU A 141 -35.29 -5.72 20.74
C LEU A 141 -35.84 -4.74 19.69
N GLY A 142 -36.40 -5.24 18.58
CA GLY A 142 -37.02 -4.41 17.54
C GLY A 142 -38.19 -3.53 18.02
N ARG A 143 -38.82 -3.85 19.17
CA ARG A 143 -39.97 -3.13 19.73
C ARG A 143 -39.60 -1.95 20.63
N VAL A 144 -38.39 -1.88 21.17
CA VAL A 144 -38.02 -0.87 22.18
C VAL A 144 -37.78 0.50 21.54
N ARG A 145 -38.39 1.55 22.10
CA ARG A 145 -38.22 2.97 21.73
C ARG A 145 -38.07 3.82 22.99
N ASP A 146 -37.38 4.95 22.89
CA ASP A 146 -37.30 5.93 23.97
C ASP A 146 -38.55 6.85 24.01
N ALA A 147 -38.63 7.71 25.03
CA ALA A 147 -39.74 8.66 25.23
C ALA A 147 -39.86 9.74 24.12
N LYS A 148 -38.94 9.78 23.15
CA LYS A 148 -38.98 10.65 21.96
C LYS A 148 -39.20 9.84 20.67
N GLY A 149 -39.52 8.55 20.79
CA GLY A 149 -39.78 7.64 19.67
C GLY A 149 -38.53 7.11 18.97
N VAL A 150 -37.32 7.39 19.49
CA VAL A 150 -36.04 6.97 18.88
C VAL A 150 -35.77 5.50 19.20
N SER A 151 -35.25 4.75 18.24
CA SER A 151 -34.91 3.33 18.47
C SER A 151 -33.61 3.16 19.25
N VAL A 152 -33.49 2.05 19.98
CA VAL A 152 -32.25 1.67 20.68
C VAL A 152 -31.07 1.61 19.70
N TYR A 153 -31.32 1.20 18.45
CA TYR A 153 -30.32 1.20 17.38
C TYR A 153 -29.90 2.62 16.97
N ASP A 154 -30.85 3.53 16.74
CA ASP A 154 -30.54 4.93 16.39
C ASP A 154 -29.80 5.66 17.52
N ALA A 155 -30.18 5.38 18.78
CA ALA A 155 -29.47 5.89 19.94
C ALA A 155 -28.02 5.36 19.99
N PHE A 156 -27.81 4.05 19.75
CA PHE A 156 -26.49 3.43 19.73
C PHE A 156 -25.61 3.95 18.57
N VAL A 157 -26.15 4.13 17.37
CA VAL A 157 -25.40 4.66 16.22
C VAL A 157 -25.06 6.15 16.39
N ARG A 158 -25.80 6.90 17.21
CA ARG A 158 -25.45 8.30 17.55
C ARG A 158 -24.34 8.43 18.59
N LEU A 159 -23.94 7.35 19.27
CA LEU A 159 -22.80 7.38 20.19
C LEU A 159 -21.45 7.48 19.46
N GLN A 160 -20.48 8.12 20.11
CA GLN A 160 -19.08 8.15 19.65
C GLN A 160 -18.48 6.72 19.66
N PRO A 161 -17.48 6.40 18.80
CA PRO A 161 -16.94 5.03 18.67
C PRO A 161 -16.47 4.40 20.00
N VAL A 162 -15.83 5.19 20.87
CA VAL A 162 -15.39 4.75 22.20
C VAL A 162 -16.57 4.41 23.12
N GLN A 163 -17.64 5.22 23.07
CA GLN A 163 -18.86 4.97 23.85
C GLN A 163 -19.60 3.72 23.36
N ARG A 164 -19.68 3.51 22.03
CA ARG A 164 -20.24 2.27 21.46
C ARG A 164 -19.50 1.04 21.98
N ARG A 165 -18.16 1.09 22.01
CA ARG A 165 -17.32 -0.01 22.53
C ARG A 165 -17.58 -0.28 24.01
N GLN A 166 -17.60 0.77 24.85
CA GLN A 166 -17.93 0.64 26.28
C GLN A 166 -19.33 0.08 26.54
N VAL A 167 -20.33 0.43 25.72
CA VAL A 167 -21.68 -0.13 25.81
C VAL A 167 -21.69 -1.61 25.44
N LEU A 168 -21.02 -1.99 24.34
CA LEU A 168 -20.90 -3.40 23.93
C LEU A 168 -20.15 -4.24 24.97
N ASP A 169 -19.04 -3.73 25.52
CA ASP A 169 -18.25 -4.41 26.55
C ASP A 169 -19.08 -4.67 27.83
N ARG A 170 -19.90 -3.69 28.26
CA ARG A 170 -20.81 -3.87 29.41
C ARG A 170 -21.95 -4.85 29.12
N ILE A 171 -22.56 -4.78 27.92
CA ILE A 171 -23.58 -5.75 27.49
C ILE A 171 -23.00 -7.16 27.48
N PHE A 172 -21.78 -7.32 26.95
CA PHE A 172 -21.08 -8.61 26.92
C PHE A 172 -20.84 -9.14 28.33
N GLN A 173 -20.32 -8.31 29.25
CA GLN A 173 -20.12 -8.71 30.66
C GLN A 173 -21.43 -9.08 31.38
N GLN A 174 -22.52 -8.34 31.18
CA GLN A 174 -23.81 -8.66 31.81
C GLN A 174 -24.43 -9.94 31.25
N LEU A 175 -24.40 -10.15 29.92
CA LEU A 175 -24.85 -11.40 29.30
C LEU A 175 -24.06 -12.61 29.80
N PHE A 176 -22.74 -12.45 29.98
CA PHE A 176 -21.88 -13.50 30.54
C PHE A 176 -22.31 -13.85 31.98
N HIS A 177 -22.56 -12.83 32.81
CA HIS A 177 -22.95 -13.03 34.21
C HIS A 177 -24.34 -13.68 34.37
N THR A 178 -25.32 -13.30 33.54
CA THR A 178 -26.68 -13.85 33.60
C THR A 178 -26.74 -15.30 33.09
N THR A 179 -26.02 -15.61 32.01
CA THR A 179 -25.99 -16.95 31.42
C THR A 179 -25.32 -17.97 32.35
N VAL A 180 -24.24 -17.58 33.04
CA VAL A 180 -23.55 -18.46 34.00
C VAL A 180 -24.38 -18.72 35.25
N MET A 181 -25.12 -17.74 35.77
CA MET A 181 -25.96 -17.95 36.96
C MET A 181 -27.22 -18.78 36.68
N GLN A 182 -27.86 -18.64 35.51
CA GLN A 182 -29.04 -19.45 35.17
C GLN A 182 -28.70 -20.90 34.81
N GLY A 183 -27.49 -21.16 34.30
CA GLY A 183 -27.02 -22.53 33.99
C GLY A 183 -26.80 -23.43 35.21
N ILE A 184 -26.60 -22.86 36.42
CA ILE A 184 -26.25 -23.61 37.64
C ILE A 184 -27.50 -24.07 38.42
N VAL A 185 -28.67 -23.45 38.22
CA VAL A 185 -29.89 -23.74 38.98
C VAL A 185 -30.81 -24.75 38.28
N GLY A 186 -30.66 -24.95 36.96
CA GLY A 186 -31.57 -25.78 36.16
C GLY A 186 -31.42 -27.30 36.28
N SER A 187 -30.42 -27.82 36.99
CA SER A 187 -30.06 -29.25 36.99
C SER A 187 -30.48 -30.00 38.26
N MET A 188 -31.70 -29.81 38.74
CA MET A 188 -32.33 -30.67 39.76
C MET A 188 -33.84 -30.87 39.49
N LEU A 189 -34.19 -31.97 38.80
CA LEU A 189 -35.31 -32.92 39.06
C LEU A 189 -35.68 -33.73 37.77
N PRO A 190 -36.12 -35.01 37.84
CA PRO A 190 -36.22 -35.88 36.65
C PRO A 190 -37.63 -36.41 36.26
N ASN A 191 -37.78 -36.80 34.98
CA ASN A 191 -38.79 -37.71 34.37
C ASN A 191 -40.29 -37.22 34.39
N SER A 192 -41.19 -37.57 33.45
CA SER A 192 -41.46 -38.86 32.75
C SER A 192 -42.56 -38.73 31.64
N HIS A 193 -42.77 -39.81 30.84
CA HIS A 193 -43.96 -40.14 29.98
C HIS A 193 -44.20 -39.30 28.67
N SER A 194 -44.22 -39.85 27.43
CA SER A 194 -45.12 -40.83 26.73
C SER A 194 -46.53 -40.27 26.39
N VAL A 195 -47.19 -40.39 25.21
CA VAL A 195 -47.12 -41.38 24.09
C VAL A 195 -47.97 -40.91 22.85
N ALA A 196 -47.67 -41.36 21.61
CA ALA A 196 -48.55 -41.55 20.39
C ALA A 196 -49.43 -40.37 19.80
N THR A 197 -50.05 -40.36 18.60
CA THR A 197 -49.87 -40.96 17.23
C THR A 197 -50.82 -40.27 16.19
N ASN A 198 -50.45 -40.29 14.89
CA ASN A 198 -51.30 -40.31 13.67
C ASN A 198 -52.11 -39.07 13.17
N SER A 199 -52.46 -39.10 11.87
CA SER A 199 -52.88 -37.98 10.97
C SER A 199 -54.25 -38.26 10.27
N PRO A 200 -54.57 -37.72 9.05
CA PRO A 200 -55.19 -36.44 8.63
C PRO A 200 -56.64 -36.69 8.03
N PRO A 201 -57.25 -36.00 6.99
CA PRO A 201 -56.99 -34.77 6.19
C PRO A 201 -58.27 -33.88 5.92
N ASN A 202 -58.38 -33.26 4.72
CA ASN A 202 -59.51 -32.55 4.06
C ASN A 202 -59.78 -31.06 4.46
N GLN A 203 -60.18 -30.13 3.57
CA GLN A 203 -60.33 -30.11 2.09
C GLN A 203 -60.23 -28.64 1.52
N MET A 204 -60.26 -28.48 0.19
CA MET A 204 -60.01 -27.21 -0.55
C MET A 204 -61.20 -26.24 -0.61
N LEU A 205 -60.93 -24.92 -0.76
CA LEU A 205 -61.58 -24.05 -1.79
C LEU A 205 -60.88 -22.66 -1.94
N ALA A 206 -60.86 -22.19 -3.18
CA ALA A 206 -60.23 -20.99 -3.76
C ALA A 206 -60.90 -19.66 -3.33
N VAL A 207 -60.39 -18.43 -3.56
CA VAL A 207 -60.03 -17.80 -4.86
C VAL A 207 -59.13 -16.53 -4.70
N ARG A 208 -58.06 -16.46 -5.52
CA ARG A 208 -57.27 -15.29 -6.06
C ARG A 208 -56.84 -14.08 -5.20
N SER A 209 -55.52 -13.86 -5.18
CA SER A 209 -54.90 -12.70 -5.85
C SER A 209 -53.46 -13.03 -6.32
N ASN A 210 -52.98 -12.39 -7.39
CA ASN A 210 -51.74 -12.77 -8.09
C ASN A 210 -50.49 -12.04 -7.57
N TRP A 211 -49.43 -12.77 -7.20
CA TRP A 211 -48.03 -12.38 -7.40
C TRP A 211 -47.18 -13.63 -7.60
N HIS A 212 -46.79 -13.92 -8.86
CA HIS A 212 -45.80 -14.95 -9.18
C HIS A 212 -44.43 -14.31 -9.36
N PHE A 213 -43.47 -14.66 -8.50
CA PHE A 213 -42.05 -14.52 -8.80
C PHE A 213 -41.45 -15.92 -8.85
N ASN A 214 -40.90 -16.30 -10.01
CA ASN A 214 -40.56 -17.68 -10.32
C ASN A 214 -39.05 -17.89 -10.22
N TRP A 215 -38.60 -18.80 -9.35
CA TRP A 215 -37.19 -19.13 -9.13
C TRP A 215 -36.95 -20.58 -9.57
N HIS A 216 -36.61 -20.81 -10.85
CA HIS A 216 -35.70 -21.87 -11.35
C HIS A 216 -35.72 -21.96 -12.89
N GLN A 217 -34.63 -22.50 -13.45
CA GLN A 217 -34.31 -22.63 -14.89
C GLN A 217 -33.94 -21.27 -15.55
N THR A 218 -32.91 -21.16 -16.40
CA THR A 218 -32.02 -22.18 -16.99
C THR A 218 -30.66 -21.56 -17.32
N CYS A 219 -29.55 -22.18 -16.92
CA CYS A 219 -28.22 -21.83 -17.43
C CYS A 219 -27.67 -23.02 -18.23
N THR A 220 -27.78 -22.96 -19.56
CA THR A 220 -27.30 -24.03 -20.45
C THR A 220 -26.95 -23.48 -21.84
N ARG A 221 -25.73 -22.93 -21.98
CA ARG A 221 -24.90 -23.03 -23.21
C ARG A 221 -23.61 -22.21 -23.06
N CYS A 222 -22.50 -22.94 -22.91
CA CYS A 222 -21.35 -22.87 -23.84
C CYS A 222 -20.27 -23.84 -23.36
N MET A 223 -20.49 -25.13 -23.65
CA MET A 223 -19.41 -26.11 -23.66
C MET A 223 -19.39 -26.71 -25.07
N PHE A 224 -18.33 -26.45 -25.82
CA PHE A 224 -17.94 -27.23 -26.98
C PHE A 224 -16.46 -27.58 -26.82
N LEU A 225 -16.09 -28.77 -27.31
CA LEU A 225 -14.75 -29.37 -27.21
C LEU A 225 -14.37 -29.96 -25.83
N SER A 226 -14.96 -31.12 -25.52
CA SER A 226 -14.17 -32.21 -24.93
C SER A 226 -14.62 -33.57 -25.48
N LYS A 227 -13.72 -34.22 -26.21
CA LYS A 227 -13.75 -35.67 -26.48
C LYS A 227 -12.37 -36.25 -26.17
N ARG A 228 -12.17 -36.66 -24.92
CA ARG A 228 -11.45 -37.89 -24.50
C ARG A 228 -11.54 -37.99 -22.98
N GLY A 229 -12.11 -39.10 -22.50
CA GLY A 229 -12.40 -39.27 -21.08
C GLY A 229 -11.26 -39.96 -20.33
N ILE A 230 -10.94 -39.43 -19.15
CA ILE A 230 -10.33 -40.17 -18.04
C ILE A 230 -11.10 -39.76 -16.78
N ARG A 231 -11.66 -40.72 -16.04
CA ARG A 231 -12.38 -40.46 -14.77
C ARG A 231 -11.40 -40.57 -13.61
N GLY A 232 -11.20 -39.48 -12.89
CA GLY A 232 -10.61 -39.46 -11.54
C GLY A 232 -11.65 -38.99 -10.50
N PRO A 233 -11.47 -39.31 -9.20
CA PRO A 233 -12.38 -38.85 -8.15
C PRO A 233 -12.28 -37.33 -7.93
N PRO A 234 -13.33 -36.66 -7.43
CA PRO A 234 -13.35 -35.21 -7.28
C PRO A 234 -12.37 -34.76 -6.20
N VAL A 235 -11.36 -33.98 -6.61
CA VAL A 235 -10.47 -33.27 -5.69
C VAL A 235 -11.27 -32.19 -4.99
N ARG A 236 -11.41 -32.27 -3.66
CA ARG A 236 -11.85 -31.13 -2.83
C ARG A 236 -10.79 -30.03 -2.95
N VAL A 237 -11.07 -29.02 -3.79
CA VAL A 237 -10.27 -27.79 -3.83
C VAL A 237 -10.58 -27.00 -2.56
N ILE A 238 -9.81 -27.26 -1.51
CA ILE A 238 -9.76 -26.39 -0.34
C ILE A 238 -8.98 -25.15 -0.76
N TYR A 239 -9.67 -24.02 -0.91
CA TYR A 239 -9.04 -22.71 -1.01
C TYR A 239 -8.35 -22.37 0.32
N ARG A 240 -7.12 -22.85 0.51
CA ARG A 240 -6.20 -22.17 1.42
C ARG A 240 -5.95 -20.80 0.82
N LYS A 241 -6.35 -19.73 1.52
CA LYS A 241 -5.83 -18.38 1.25
C LYS A 241 -4.32 -18.45 1.46
N GLN A 242 -3.58 -18.66 0.37
CA GLN A 242 -2.13 -18.82 0.38
C GLN A 242 -1.53 -17.43 0.57
N PHE A 243 -1.46 -16.99 1.83
CA PHE A 243 -0.79 -15.75 2.21
C PHE A 243 0.62 -15.74 1.59
N CYS A 244 0.94 -14.63 0.92
CA CYS A 244 2.12 -14.51 0.07
C CYS A 244 3.37 -14.94 0.83
N ARG A 245 3.99 -16.04 0.39
CA ARG A 245 5.17 -16.58 1.04
C ARG A 245 6.41 -15.80 0.62
N ASN A 246 7.08 -15.23 1.63
CA ASN A 246 8.51 -14.94 1.66
C ASN A 246 9.00 -13.91 0.63
N MET A 247 9.30 -12.67 1.05
CA MET A 247 10.11 -11.74 0.25
C MET A 247 11.59 -12.14 0.30
N ILE A 248 12.17 -12.12 1.50
CA ILE A 248 13.42 -12.83 1.78
C ILE A 248 13.16 -14.32 2.04
N ASP A 249 14.07 -15.21 1.64
CA ASP A 249 13.94 -16.63 1.92
C ASP A 249 14.04 -16.90 3.43
N ILE A 250 12.94 -17.40 4.03
CA ILE A 250 12.92 -17.81 5.44
C ILE A 250 14.02 -18.85 5.77
N ASN A 251 14.49 -19.63 4.80
CA ASN A 251 15.56 -20.59 5.02
C ASN A 251 16.94 -19.94 5.20
N LEU A 252 17.15 -18.68 4.77
CA LEU A 252 18.35 -17.90 5.14
C LEU A 252 18.40 -17.62 6.65
N LEU A 253 17.24 -17.59 7.32
CA LEU A 253 17.10 -17.39 8.76
C LEU A 253 17.11 -18.71 9.56
N ARG A 254 17.13 -19.86 8.89
CA ARG A 254 17.07 -21.18 9.52
C ARG A 254 18.43 -21.89 9.46
N VAL A 255 19.15 -21.86 10.59
CA VAL A 255 20.45 -22.56 10.73
C VAL A 255 20.31 -24.07 10.46
N ASP A 256 19.18 -24.69 10.83
CA ASP A 256 18.87 -26.10 10.54
C ASP A 256 18.68 -26.42 9.05
N LYS A 257 18.60 -25.38 8.21
CA LYS A 257 18.55 -25.46 6.74
C LYS A 257 19.83 -24.97 6.06
N GLY A 258 20.89 -24.69 6.82
CA GLY A 258 22.13 -24.10 6.31
C GLY A 258 22.05 -22.60 6.04
N GLY A 259 21.02 -21.92 6.56
CA GLY A 259 20.91 -20.46 6.51
C GLY A 259 21.93 -19.77 7.41
N ASN A 260 22.26 -18.53 7.07
CA ASN A 260 23.09 -17.63 7.88
C ASN A 260 22.27 -16.39 8.29
N PRO A 261 21.67 -16.38 9.51
CA PRO A 261 20.94 -15.22 10.00
C PRO A 261 21.79 -13.96 10.15
N ASP A 262 23.09 -14.09 10.44
CA ASP A 262 23.99 -12.94 10.61
C ASP A 262 24.20 -12.17 9.31
N LEU A 263 24.14 -12.84 8.15
CA LEU A 263 24.10 -12.18 6.84
C LEU A 263 22.90 -11.22 6.73
N VAL A 264 21.73 -11.64 7.24
CA VAL A 264 20.51 -10.83 7.21
C VAL A 264 20.57 -9.70 8.23
N ARG A 265 21.12 -9.96 9.43
CA ARG A 265 21.39 -8.92 10.45
C ARG A 265 22.35 -7.84 9.92
N GLU A 266 23.40 -8.24 9.22
CA GLU A 266 24.36 -7.35 8.58
C GLU A 266 23.67 -6.49 7.50
N SER A 267 22.93 -7.14 6.59
CA SER A 267 22.18 -6.44 5.54
C SER A 267 21.14 -5.44 6.10
N GLN A 268 20.45 -5.78 7.19
CA GLN A 268 19.57 -4.84 7.90
C GLN A 268 20.33 -3.64 8.47
N ARG A 269 21.49 -3.88 9.11
CA ARG A 269 22.31 -2.81 9.69
C ARG A 269 22.81 -1.82 8.63
N LYS A 270 23.31 -2.34 7.50
CA LYS A 270 23.74 -1.52 6.35
C LYS A 270 22.63 -0.63 5.79
N ARG A 271 21.37 -1.08 5.87
CA ARG A 271 20.18 -0.31 5.47
C ARG A 271 19.69 0.69 6.53
N GLY A 272 20.34 0.76 7.70
CA GLY A 272 19.83 1.51 8.86
C GLY A 272 18.56 0.90 9.48
N GLY A 273 18.19 -0.32 9.10
CA GLY A 273 17.01 -1.02 9.60
C GLY A 273 17.25 -1.73 10.94
N SER A 274 16.16 -1.97 11.69
CA SER A 274 16.23 -2.76 12.94
C SER A 274 16.79 -4.15 12.67
N VAL A 275 17.78 -4.54 13.47
CA VAL A 275 18.39 -5.87 13.47
C VAL A 275 17.55 -6.84 14.29
N GLU A 276 16.91 -6.34 15.35
CA GLU A 276 16.02 -7.05 16.27
C GLU A 276 14.78 -7.63 15.54
N LEU A 277 14.42 -7.04 14.40
CA LEU A 277 13.39 -7.58 13.49
C LEU A 277 13.75 -8.99 13.01
N VAL A 278 15.03 -9.27 12.77
CA VAL A 278 15.51 -10.60 12.35
C VAL A 278 15.28 -11.62 13.47
N ASP A 279 15.61 -11.26 14.70
CA ASP A 279 15.43 -12.12 15.88
C ASP A 279 13.94 -12.36 16.19
N GLN A 280 13.10 -11.33 16.04
CA GLN A 280 11.65 -11.46 16.14
C GLN A 280 11.09 -12.44 15.10
N VAL A 281 11.58 -12.39 13.85
CA VAL A 281 11.16 -13.30 12.78
C VAL A 281 11.62 -14.74 13.06
N ILE A 282 12.82 -14.95 13.58
CA ILE A 282 13.33 -16.28 13.98
C ILE A 282 12.46 -16.86 15.12
N ALA A 283 12.17 -16.07 16.15
CA ALA A 283 11.32 -16.51 17.26
C ALA A 283 9.90 -16.87 16.79
N LEU A 284 9.31 -16.06 15.90
CA LEU A 284 8.00 -16.34 15.29
C LEU A 284 8.03 -17.61 14.41
N ASP A 285 9.13 -17.89 13.70
CA ASP A 285 9.31 -19.12 12.93
C ASP A 285 9.39 -20.36 13.84
N ASP A 286 10.14 -20.29 14.95
CA ASP A 286 10.22 -21.35 15.94
C ASP A 286 8.88 -21.63 16.62
N GLU A 287 8.14 -20.57 16.97
CA GLU A 287 6.78 -20.68 17.50
C GLU A 287 5.80 -21.30 16.49
N TRP A 288 5.88 -20.91 15.21
CA TRP A 288 5.08 -21.48 14.12
C TRP A 288 5.43 -22.96 13.88
N LYS A 289 6.72 -23.30 13.79
CA LYS A 289 7.20 -24.69 13.65
C LYS A 289 6.70 -25.56 14.80
N LYS A 290 6.72 -25.06 16.04
CA LYS A 290 6.20 -25.77 17.23
C LYS A 290 4.69 -25.99 17.16
N ALA A 291 3.90 -24.96 16.79
CA ALA A 291 2.46 -25.09 16.61
C ALA A 291 2.10 -26.10 15.50
N ARG A 292 2.79 -26.01 14.36
CA ARG A 292 2.66 -26.92 13.21
C ARG A 292 2.99 -28.37 13.59
N TYR A 293 4.12 -28.58 14.28
CA TYR A 293 4.52 -29.89 14.78
C TYR A 293 3.46 -30.52 15.69
N ASN A 294 2.89 -29.75 16.63
CA ASN A 294 1.85 -30.23 17.53
C ASN A 294 0.58 -30.64 16.76
N ALA A 295 0.14 -29.84 15.79
CA ALA A 295 -0.99 -30.19 14.91
C ALA A 295 -0.73 -31.47 14.09
N ASP A 296 0.51 -31.66 13.61
CA ASP A 296 0.91 -32.85 12.86
C ASP A 296 1.07 -34.10 13.77
N GLN A 297 1.40 -33.95 15.06
CA GLN A 297 1.32 -35.06 16.03
C GLN A 297 -0.12 -35.48 16.30
N LYS A 298 -1.04 -34.53 16.49
CA LYS A 298 -2.48 -34.84 16.61
C LYS A 298 -3.03 -35.51 15.34
N ASN A 299 -2.54 -35.13 14.16
CA ASN A 299 -2.85 -35.85 12.92
C ASN A 299 -2.40 -37.33 12.96
N LYS A 300 -1.23 -37.64 13.53
CA LYS A 300 -0.76 -39.03 13.70
C LYS A 300 -1.64 -39.79 14.68
N GLU A 301 -2.03 -39.18 15.80
CA GLU A 301 -2.95 -39.76 16.77
C GLU A 301 -4.31 -40.10 16.14
N ILE A 302 -4.92 -39.17 15.39
CA ILE A 302 -6.16 -39.40 14.63
C ILE A 302 -6.02 -40.57 13.65
N ASN A 303 -4.89 -40.67 12.94
CA ASN A 303 -4.63 -41.78 12.01
C ASN A 303 -4.44 -43.13 12.72
N ILE A 304 -3.93 -43.16 13.95
CA ILE A 304 -3.82 -44.37 14.77
C ILE A 304 -5.21 -44.80 15.25
N ILE A 305 -5.96 -43.89 15.89
CA ILE A 305 -7.32 -44.16 16.38
C ILE A 305 -8.24 -44.61 15.23
N THR A 306 -8.12 -44.02 14.04
CA THR A 306 -8.89 -44.41 12.85
C THR A 306 -8.58 -45.85 12.39
N LYS A 307 -7.33 -46.31 12.51
CA LYS A 307 -6.95 -47.71 12.23
C LYS A 307 -7.55 -48.66 13.27
N GLU A 308 -7.50 -48.30 14.56
CA GLU A 308 -8.07 -49.09 15.66
C GLU A 308 -9.59 -49.26 15.52
N ILE A 309 -10.33 -48.16 15.26
CA ILE A 309 -11.77 -48.20 14.95
C ILE A 309 -12.05 -49.14 13.78
N THR A 310 -11.27 -49.03 12.68
CA THR A 310 -11.41 -49.89 11.51
C THR A 310 -11.16 -51.36 11.84
N GLN A 311 -10.23 -51.66 12.75
CA GLN A 311 -9.92 -53.02 13.20
C GLN A 311 -11.04 -53.60 14.09
N LEU A 312 -11.58 -52.83 15.04
CA LEU A 312 -12.72 -53.24 15.87
C LEU A 312 -13.97 -53.52 15.02
N TYR A 313 -14.24 -52.68 14.01
CA TYR A 313 -15.33 -52.92 13.05
C TYR A 313 -15.14 -54.21 12.24
N LYS A 314 -13.91 -54.52 11.80
CA LYS A 314 -13.59 -55.82 11.15
C LYS A 314 -13.75 -57.02 12.09
N GLN A 315 -13.56 -56.83 13.40
CA GLN A 315 -13.76 -57.87 14.43
C GLN A 315 -15.22 -57.98 14.90
N GLY A 316 -16.16 -57.20 14.34
CA GLY A 316 -17.56 -57.16 14.77
C GLY A 316 -17.82 -56.42 16.10
N LYS A 317 -16.77 -55.94 16.77
CA LYS A 317 -16.79 -55.28 18.08
C LYS A 317 -17.20 -53.81 17.98
N LYS A 318 -18.42 -53.55 17.48
CA LYS A 318 -18.90 -52.17 17.24
C LYS A 318 -19.12 -51.35 18.51
N ALA A 319 -19.48 -51.99 19.63
CA ALA A 319 -19.66 -51.31 20.92
C ALA A 319 -18.33 -50.73 21.45
N ASP A 320 -17.27 -51.53 21.40
CA ASP A 320 -15.92 -51.17 21.86
C ASP A 320 -15.31 -49.98 21.07
N ALA A 321 -15.81 -49.70 19.86
CA ALA A 321 -15.37 -48.57 19.04
C ALA A 321 -15.97 -47.22 19.49
N ALA A 322 -17.07 -47.19 20.24
CA ALA A 322 -17.72 -45.96 20.70
C ALA A 322 -16.78 -45.00 21.48
N PRO A 323 -16.00 -45.44 22.49
CA PRO A 323 -15.05 -44.57 23.19
C PRO A 323 -13.91 -44.07 22.27
N LEU A 324 -13.45 -44.87 21.31
CA LEU A 324 -12.44 -44.43 20.34
C LEU A 324 -12.98 -43.38 19.37
N ILE A 325 -14.27 -43.46 18.99
CA ILE A 325 -14.93 -42.43 18.16
C ILE A 325 -15.06 -41.11 18.92
N ALA A 326 -15.39 -41.15 20.22
CA ALA A 326 -15.39 -39.97 21.07
C ALA A 326 -13.99 -39.34 21.16
N ARG A 327 -12.96 -40.12 21.51
CA ARG A 327 -11.57 -39.66 21.56
C ARG A 327 -11.07 -39.12 20.22
N LYS A 328 -11.44 -39.75 19.10
CA LYS A 328 -11.12 -39.25 17.75
C LYS A 328 -11.71 -37.86 17.54
N THR A 329 -12.97 -37.65 17.90
CA THR A 329 -13.69 -36.38 17.73
C THR A 329 -13.06 -35.27 18.58
N GLU A 330 -12.67 -35.58 19.82
CA GLU A 330 -11.91 -34.68 20.70
C GLU A 330 -10.54 -34.34 20.11
N THR A 331 -9.79 -35.34 19.65
CA THR A 331 -8.46 -35.15 19.03
C THR A 331 -8.55 -34.33 17.74
N GLU A 332 -9.63 -34.47 16.95
CA GLU A 332 -9.92 -33.65 15.77
C GLU A 332 -10.23 -32.19 16.13
N ALA A 333 -10.91 -31.93 17.25
CA ALA A 333 -11.13 -30.57 17.75
C ALA A 333 -9.82 -29.91 18.25
N GLU A 334 -8.99 -30.64 19.00
CA GLU A 334 -7.65 -30.19 19.40
C GLU A 334 -6.77 -29.89 18.18
N GLN A 335 -6.80 -30.77 17.17
CA GLN A 335 -6.06 -30.58 15.93
C GLN A 335 -6.53 -29.33 15.17
N ALA A 336 -7.83 -29.06 15.13
CA ALA A 336 -8.38 -27.87 14.50
C ALA A 336 -7.89 -26.59 15.20
N GLY A 337 -7.93 -26.55 16.53
CA GLY A 337 -7.41 -25.43 17.33
C GLY A 337 -5.90 -25.20 17.12
N LEU A 338 -5.10 -26.28 17.08
CA LEU A 338 -3.65 -26.17 16.82
C LEU A 338 -3.34 -25.72 15.38
N ASN A 339 -4.14 -26.11 14.38
CA ASN A 339 -4.01 -25.58 13.02
C ASN A 339 -4.34 -24.09 12.98
N GLN A 340 -5.40 -23.63 13.66
CA GLN A 340 -5.73 -22.21 13.74
C GLN A 340 -4.59 -21.39 14.36
N ILE A 341 -4.03 -21.85 15.50
CA ILE A 341 -2.88 -21.21 16.14
C ILE A 341 -1.65 -21.17 15.21
N ALA A 342 -1.43 -22.23 14.43
CA ALA A 342 -0.35 -22.25 13.43
C ALA A 342 -0.61 -21.26 12.29
N ASP A 343 -1.81 -21.21 11.74
CA ASP A 343 -2.17 -20.29 10.64
C ASP A 343 -2.12 -18.81 11.11
N GLU A 344 -2.53 -18.51 12.36
CA GLU A 344 -2.39 -17.18 12.99
C GLU A 344 -0.92 -16.77 13.15
N LYS A 345 -0.06 -17.68 13.62
CA LYS A 345 1.40 -17.45 13.72
C LYS A 345 2.06 -17.29 12.35
N GLU A 346 1.66 -18.06 11.32
CA GLU A 346 2.13 -17.90 9.94
C GLU A 346 1.77 -16.50 9.40
N ALA A 347 0.56 -15.99 9.72
CA ALA A 347 0.14 -14.66 9.32
C ALA A 347 0.95 -13.53 10.00
N ILE A 348 1.31 -13.67 11.29
CA ILE A 348 2.15 -12.71 12.01
C ILE A 348 3.59 -12.76 11.49
N LEU A 349 4.15 -13.96 11.31
CA LEU A 349 5.47 -14.20 10.74
C LEU A 349 5.61 -13.53 9.37
N ASN A 350 4.67 -13.79 8.45
CA ASN A 350 4.70 -13.24 7.10
C ASN A 350 4.62 -11.70 7.09
N LYS A 351 3.82 -11.09 7.98
CA LYS A 351 3.75 -9.62 8.12
C LYS A 351 5.08 -9.01 8.55
N LYS A 352 5.83 -9.67 9.44
CA LYS A 352 7.16 -9.23 9.90
C LYS A 352 8.23 -9.50 8.85
N LEU A 353 8.18 -10.63 8.16
CA LEU A 353 9.14 -11.04 7.13
C LEU A 353 9.16 -10.09 5.92
N VAL A 354 8.01 -9.49 5.58
CA VAL A 354 7.86 -8.46 4.53
C VAL A 354 8.62 -7.15 4.83
N LEU A 355 8.93 -6.88 6.10
CA LEU A 355 9.66 -5.68 6.53
C LEU A 355 11.19 -5.84 6.46
N ILE A 356 11.69 -7.06 6.21
CA ILE A 356 13.13 -7.31 6.03
C ILE A 356 13.48 -7.01 4.57
N GLY A 357 14.45 -6.11 4.36
CA GLY A 357 14.96 -5.76 3.05
C GLY A 357 15.73 -6.90 2.38
N ASN A 358 15.89 -6.82 1.06
CA ASN A 358 16.71 -7.74 0.29
C ASN A 358 18.19 -7.69 0.77
N ILE A 359 18.96 -8.75 0.48
CA ILE A 359 20.38 -8.79 0.81
C ILE A 359 21.12 -7.71 0.01
N VAL A 360 21.77 -6.78 0.72
CA VAL A 360 22.64 -5.77 0.13
C VAL A 360 23.84 -6.45 -0.52
N HIS A 361 24.14 -6.14 -1.78
CA HIS A 361 25.29 -6.69 -2.50
C HIS A 361 26.61 -6.19 -1.90
N ASP A 362 27.64 -7.05 -1.85
CA ASP A 362 28.93 -6.73 -1.20
C ASP A 362 29.64 -5.50 -1.77
N SER A 363 29.39 -5.16 -3.04
CA SER A 363 29.93 -3.96 -3.69
C SER A 363 29.10 -2.68 -3.45
N CYS A 364 28.06 -2.73 -2.62
CA CYS A 364 27.27 -1.56 -2.23
C CYS A 364 28.01 -0.81 -1.12
N ILE A 365 28.04 0.51 -1.20
CA ILE A 365 28.72 1.34 -0.19
C ILE A 365 27.88 1.36 1.08
N ASP A 366 28.52 1.03 2.20
CA ASP A 366 27.90 1.02 3.51
C ASP A 366 27.88 2.44 4.08
N SER A 367 26.77 3.14 3.85
CA SER A 367 26.50 4.47 4.42
C SER A 367 24.99 4.74 4.51
N LEU A 368 24.64 5.67 5.40
CA LEU A 368 23.28 6.15 5.65
C LEU A 368 23.03 7.57 5.07
N THR A 369 24.00 8.18 4.37
CA THR A 369 23.81 9.45 3.64
C THR A 369 24.05 9.29 2.14
N GLU A 370 23.17 9.90 1.34
CA GLU A 370 23.33 9.97 -0.12
C GLU A 370 24.51 10.85 -0.55
N ASP A 371 25.09 11.66 0.35
CA ASP A 371 26.33 12.40 0.08
C ASP A 371 27.54 11.47 -0.17
N ASP A 372 27.49 10.23 0.33
CA ASP A 372 28.52 9.20 0.14
C ASP A 372 28.30 8.35 -1.13
N ASN A 373 27.31 8.69 -1.97
CA ASN A 373 27.07 8.01 -3.25
C ASN A 373 28.28 8.15 -4.19
N ALA A 374 29.02 7.07 -4.44
CA ALA A 374 30.22 7.14 -5.28
C ALA A 374 29.89 7.34 -6.76
N VAL A 375 30.48 8.37 -7.36
CA VAL A 375 30.50 8.58 -8.81
C VAL A 375 31.40 7.53 -9.47
N LEU A 376 30.80 6.64 -10.25
CA LEU A 376 31.51 5.55 -10.94
C LEU A 376 32.07 5.97 -12.30
N LYS A 377 31.35 6.84 -13.01
CA LYS A 377 31.64 7.26 -14.38
C LYS A 377 30.97 8.60 -14.69
N LYS A 378 31.67 9.46 -15.44
CA LYS A 378 31.16 10.73 -15.98
C LYS A 378 31.26 10.69 -17.50
N TRP A 379 30.27 11.21 -18.20
CA TRP A 379 30.27 11.32 -19.66
C TRP A 379 29.82 12.71 -20.11
N TRP A 380 30.56 13.26 -21.09
CA TRP A 380 30.32 14.58 -21.64
C TRP A 380 30.45 14.56 -23.18
N PRO A 381 29.51 15.16 -23.93
CA PRO A 381 29.55 15.21 -25.39
C PRO A 381 30.49 16.31 -25.91
N ASN A 382 31.04 16.10 -27.10
CA ASN A 382 31.68 17.14 -27.92
C ASN A 382 32.80 17.94 -27.23
N GLY A 383 33.52 17.34 -26.28
CA GLY A 383 34.59 18.03 -25.53
C GLY A 383 34.10 19.05 -24.50
N ARG A 384 32.79 19.11 -24.20
CA ARG A 384 32.29 19.79 -22.98
C ARG A 384 32.89 19.11 -21.75
N THR A 385 33.04 19.84 -20.66
CA THR A 385 33.40 19.29 -19.35
C THR A 385 32.64 20.03 -18.26
N GLU A 386 32.54 19.43 -17.08
CA GLU A 386 31.89 20.03 -15.92
C GLU A 386 32.52 21.36 -15.53
N GLU A 387 33.86 21.43 -15.54
CA GLU A 387 34.61 22.64 -15.20
C GLU A 387 34.36 23.76 -16.21
N ASN A 388 34.23 23.42 -17.50
CA ASN A 388 33.97 24.41 -18.55
C ASN A 388 32.52 24.92 -18.53
N GLU A 389 31.54 24.08 -18.19
CA GLU A 389 30.15 24.52 -18.00
C GLU A 389 29.98 25.35 -16.71
N ILE A 390 30.67 25.00 -15.62
CA ILE A 390 30.71 25.81 -14.39
C ILE A 390 31.35 27.18 -14.67
N LYS A 391 32.48 27.24 -15.39
CA LYS A 391 33.09 28.51 -15.81
C LYS A 391 32.16 29.33 -16.69
N ARG A 392 31.56 28.73 -17.73
CA ARG A 392 30.56 29.38 -18.58
C ARG A 392 29.41 29.96 -17.75
N HIS A 393 28.89 29.21 -16.79
CA HIS A 393 27.84 29.69 -15.91
C HIS A 393 28.30 30.90 -15.08
N GLN A 394 29.50 30.84 -14.48
CA GLN A 394 30.11 31.94 -13.72
C GLN A 394 30.34 33.20 -14.59
N GLU A 395 30.83 33.05 -15.82
CA GLU A 395 31.04 34.15 -16.78
C GLU A 395 29.75 34.82 -17.25
N LEU A 396 28.63 34.07 -17.25
CA LEU A 396 27.32 34.58 -17.63
C LEU A 396 26.58 35.26 -16.46
N ILE A 397 27.00 35.07 -15.20
CA ILE A 397 26.50 35.86 -14.06
C ILE A 397 27.07 37.28 -14.16
N LYS A 398 26.22 38.23 -14.55
CA LYS A 398 26.62 39.65 -14.74
C LYS A 398 26.15 40.57 -13.61
N ASP A 399 25.10 40.16 -12.88
CA ASP A 399 24.57 40.82 -11.68
C ASP A 399 23.69 39.82 -10.89
N ASP A 400 23.14 40.25 -9.75
CA ASP A 400 22.23 39.45 -8.92
C ASP A 400 20.87 39.13 -9.59
N LYS A 401 20.68 39.44 -10.88
CA LYS A 401 19.41 39.22 -11.63
C LYS A 401 19.43 37.96 -12.49
N GLY A 402 20.46 37.11 -12.35
CA GLY A 402 20.52 35.76 -12.91
C GLY A 402 21.61 35.57 -13.96
N VAL A 403 21.40 34.61 -14.85
CA VAL A 403 22.42 34.12 -15.80
C VAL A 403 22.01 34.43 -17.25
N PRO A 404 22.20 35.67 -17.75
CA PRO A 404 22.00 36.01 -19.15
C PRO A 404 22.45 34.94 -20.14
N GLY A 405 21.52 34.37 -20.92
CA GLY A 405 21.80 33.32 -21.90
C GLY A 405 21.66 31.87 -21.40
N LEU A 406 21.40 31.66 -20.10
CA LEU A 406 20.94 30.38 -19.55
C LEU A 406 19.62 30.56 -18.79
N ARG A 407 18.69 29.65 -19.04
CA ARG A 407 17.33 29.64 -18.50
C ARG A 407 17.02 28.30 -17.86
N PRO A 408 16.20 28.26 -16.79
CA PRO A 408 15.70 26.99 -16.28
C PRO A 408 14.64 26.44 -17.22
N HIS A 409 14.52 25.11 -17.26
CA HIS A 409 13.62 24.37 -18.16
C HIS A 409 12.19 24.93 -18.27
N HIS A 410 11.61 25.44 -17.18
CA HIS A 410 10.22 25.92 -17.16
C HIS A 410 10.00 27.26 -17.87
N GLU A 411 10.99 28.18 -17.88
CA GLU A 411 10.89 29.40 -18.68
C GLU A 411 10.97 29.08 -20.18
N ILE A 412 11.85 28.12 -20.52
CA ILE A 412 12.09 27.66 -21.90
C ILE A 412 10.84 26.97 -22.45
N LEU A 413 10.25 26.05 -21.68
CA LEU A 413 9.04 25.32 -22.07
C LEU A 413 7.85 26.28 -22.27
N ALA A 414 7.74 27.34 -21.48
CA ALA A 414 6.72 28.38 -21.69
C ALA A 414 7.03 29.23 -22.94
N ALA A 415 8.30 29.58 -23.18
CA ALA A 415 8.72 30.41 -24.31
C ALA A 415 8.45 29.75 -25.68
N ILE A 416 8.53 28.42 -25.77
CA ILE A 416 8.21 27.64 -26.98
C ILE A 416 6.72 27.22 -27.08
N ASP A 417 5.83 27.79 -26.24
CA ASP A 417 4.40 27.44 -26.13
C ASP A 417 4.16 25.93 -25.85
N GLY A 418 5.07 25.35 -25.06
CA GLY A 418 5.16 23.92 -24.79
C GLY A 418 4.32 23.40 -23.61
N PHE A 419 3.85 24.28 -22.71
CA PHE A 419 2.97 23.88 -21.61
C PHE A 419 2.14 25.04 -21.02
N ASP A 420 1.00 24.69 -20.41
CA ASP A 420 0.17 25.59 -19.61
C ASP A 420 0.00 25.06 -18.16
N PRO A 421 0.82 25.55 -17.21
CA PRO A 421 0.71 25.16 -15.80
C PRO A 421 -0.40 25.92 -15.06
N ALA A 422 -0.91 27.04 -15.58
CA ALA A 422 -1.95 27.82 -14.89
C ALA A 422 -3.34 27.19 -15.05
N ARG A 423 -3.67 26.72 -16.26
CA ARG A 423 -4.87 25.92 -16.51
C ARG A 423 -4.74 24.52 -15.94
N GLY A 424 -3.54 23.94 -15.96
CA GLY A 424 -3.22 22.69 -15.27
C GLY A 424 -3.52 22.77 -13.78
N ALA A 425 -2.94 23.77 -13.10
CA ALA A 425 -3.15 23.97 -11.67
C ALA A 425 -4.61 24.24 -11.29
N LYS A 426 -5.35 24.95 -12.15
CA LYS A 426 -6.80 25.18 -11.99
C LYS A 426 -7.63 23.89 -12.08
N ILE A 427 -7.21 22.91 -12.87
CA ILE A 427 -8.00 21.71 -13.20
C ILE A 427 -7.61 20.51 -12.33
N ALA A 428 -6.31 20.26 -12.14
CA ALA A 428 -5.78 19.10 -11.41
C ALA A 428 -5.19 19.43 -10.03
N GLY A 429 -5.15 20.71 -9.64
CA GLY A 429 -4.51 21.16 -8.41
C GLY A 429 -3.00 21.39 -8.55
N HIS A 430 -2.30 21.57 -7.43
CA HIS A 430 -0.84 21.79 -7.41
C HIS A 430 -0.09 20.73 -8.24
N ARG A 431 1.02 21.10 -8.89
CA ARG A 431 1.75 20.29 -9.90
C ARG A 431 0.94 19.84 -11.15
N GLY A 432 -0.32 20.26 -11.31
CA GLY A 432 -1.08 20.04 -12.54
C GLY A 432 -0.57 20.90 -13.71
N PHE A 433 -0.47 20.32 -14.91
CA PHE A 433 -0.02 20.97 -16.14
C PHE A 433 -0.78 20.44 -17.36
N PHE A 434 -0.77 21.18 -18.46
CA PHE A 434 -1.04 20.67 -19.81
C PHE A 434 0.22 20.79 -20.64
N LEU A 435 0.61 19.77 -21.39
CA LEU A 435 1.54 19.94 -22.50
C LEU A 435 0.79 20.50 -23.71
N THR A 436 1.44 21.38 -24.45
CA THR A 436 0.94 22.01 -25.68
C THR A 436 2.02 22.02 -26.74
N GLY A 437 1.65 22.13 -28.02
CA GLY A 437 2.58 22.32 -29.14
C GLY A 437 3.87 21.49 -29.05
N ALA A 438 5.00 22.19 -28.91
CA ALA A 438 6.34 21.58 -28.82
C ALA A 438 6.50 20.59 -27.66
N GLY A 439 5.83 20.81 -26.51
CA GLY A 439 5.90 19.89 -25.37
C GLY A 439 5.24 18.54 -25.66
N VAL A 440 4.13 18.55 -26.42
CA VAL A 440 3.49 17.30 -26.89
C VAL A 440 4.38 16.59 -27.91
N ASP A 441 4.95 17.34 -28.87
CA ASP A 441 5.90 16.79 -29.84
C ASP A 441 7.08 16.08 -29.13
N PHE A 442 7.70 16.73 -28.13
CA PHE A 442 8.83 16.15 -27.40
C PHE A 442 8.45 14.90 -26.60
N ASN A 443 7.29 14.92 -25.92
CA ASN A 443 6.84 13.79 -25.10
C ASN A 443 6.63 12.54 -25.96
N LEU A 444 5.84 12.66 -27.04
CA LEU A 444 5.57 11.56 -27.97
C LEU A 444 6.85 11.08 -28.67
N ALA A 445 7.75 11.99 -29.04
CA ALA A 445 9.03 11.64 -29.64
C ALA A 445 9.93 10.83 -28.70
N LEU A 446 10.01 11.19 -27.42
CA LEU A 446 10.79 10.44 -26.42
C LEU A 446 10.20 9.06 -26.14
N MET A 447 8.86 8.94 -26.06
CA MET A 447 8.20 7.64 -25.89
C MET A 447 8.50 6.70 -27.07
N GLN A 448 8.27 7.18 -28.30
CA GLN A 448 8.48 6.38 -29.51
C GLN A 448 9.96 6.03 -29.71
N TYR A 449 10.86 7.01 -29.50
CA TYR A 449 12.30 6.78 -29.61
C TYR A 449 12.77 5.75 -28.58
N GLY A 450 12.34 5.86 -27.32
CA GLY A 450 12.70 4.92 -26.26
C GLY A 450 12.25 3.49 -26.53
N LEU A 451 11.03 3.32 -27.03
CA LEU A 451 10.49 2.00 -27.41
C LEU A 451 11.26 1.38 -28.58
N ASP A 452 11.55 2.15 -29.63
CA ASP A 452 12.32 1.66 -30.79
C ASP A 452 13.79 1.40 -30.44
N PHE A 453 14.35 2.15 -29.48
CA PHE A 453 15.71 1.99 -28.99
C PHE A 453 15.92 0.68 -28.21
N LEU A 454 14.91 0.27 -27.42
CA LEU A 454 14.91 -1.00 -26.68
C LEU A 454 14.52 -2.20 -27.56
N GLU A 455 13.59 -2.05 -28.50
CA GLU A 455 13.24 -3.12 -29.45
C GLU A 455 14.46 -3.56 -30.28
N LYS A 456 15.28 -2.61 -30.74
CA LYS A 456 16.58 -2.87 -31.40
C LYS A 456 17.60 -3.61 -30.50
N ARG A 457 17.34 -3.71 -29.20
CA ARG A 457 18.13 -4.45 -28.20
C ARG A 457 17.45 -5.74 -27.72
N GLY A 458 16.40 -6.19 -28.42
CA GLY A 458 15.69 -7.43 -28.14
C GLY A 458 14.66 -7.35 -27.00
N TYR A 459 14.18 -6.15 -26.65
CA TYR A 459 13.09 -5.97 -25.70
C TYR A 459 11.74 -6.05 -26.40
N THR A 460 10.77 -6.73 -25.78
CA THR A 460 9.37 -6.73 -26.22
C THR A 460 8.69 -5.44 -25.74
N LYS A 461 8.16 -4.63 -26.67
CA LYS A 461 7.33 -3.46 -26.34
C LYS A 461 6.06 -3.90 -25.60
N LEU A 462 5.78 -3.31 -24.44
CA LEU A 462 4.68 -3.72 -23.56
C LEU A 462 3.92 -2.50 -23.03
N TRP A 463 2.69 -2.30 -23.50
CA TRP A 463 1.78 -1.30 -22.94
C TRP A 463 1.02 -1.90 -21.75
N THR A 464 1.05 -1.24 -20.59
CA THR A 464 0.53 -1.81 -19.34
C THR A 464 -0.86 -1.27 -18.97
N PRO A 465 -1.64 -1.99 -18.14
CA PRO A 465 -2.72 -1.38 -17.38
C PRO A 465 -2.18 -0.27 -16.47
N PHE A 466 -2.90 0.85 -16.35
CA PHE A 466 -2.48 2.00 -15.53
C PHE A 466 -2.99 1.95 -14.08
N PHE A 467 -3.77 0.91 -13.76
CA PHE A 467 -4.18 0.58 -12.40
C PHE A 467 -4.09 -0.92 -12.16
N MET A 468 -3.88 -1.31 -10.91
CA MET A 468 -3.83 -2.70 -10.46
C MET A 468 -4.80 -2.91 -9.30
N ASN A 469 -5.30 -4.15 -9.16
CA ASN A 469 -6.05 -4.55 -7.98
C ASN A 469 -5.16 -4.48 -6.73
N ARG A 470 -5.77 -4.21 -5.56
CA ARG A 470 -5.05 -4.06 -4.28
C ARG A 470 -4.13 -5.24 -3.95
N ASP A 471 -4.57 -6.46 -4.22
CA ASP A 471 -3.80 -7.68 -3.93
C ASP A 471 -2.51 -7.77 -4.77
N GLN A 472 -2.59 -7.46 -6.07
CA GLN A 472 -1.42 -7.48 -6.96
C GLN A 472 -0.51 -6.26 -6.71
N MET A 473 -1.08 -5.07 -6.51
CA MET A 473 -0.30 -3.89 -6.12
C MET A 473 0.45 -4.14 -4.80
N ALA A 474 -0.19 -4.80 -3.83
CA ALA A 474 0.46 -5.15 -2.58
C ALA A 474 1.62 -6.14 -2.75
N LYS A 475 1.68 -6.94 -3.82
CA LYS A 475 2.85 -7.80 -4.13
C LYS A 475 4.02 -7.01 -4.73
N THR A 476 3.78 -5.86 -5.34
CA THR A 476 4.79 -5.10 -6.10
C THR A 476 5.25 -3.81 -5.42
N ALA A 477 4.41 -3.24 -4.55
CA ALA A 477 4.71 -2.05 -3.75
C ALA A 477 5.05 -2.38 -2.29
N GLN A 478 5.76 -1.46 -1.65
CA GLN A 478 6.04 -1.41 -0.22
C GLN A 478 4.87 -0.73 0.52
N LEU A 479 4.78 -0.87 1.84
CA LEU A 479 3.62 -0.39 2.61
C LEU A 479 3.55 1.14 2.60
N GLU A 480 4.70 1.76 2.76
CA GLU A 480 4.94 3.21 2.78
C GLU A 480 4.46 3.87 1.48
N GLN A 481 4.64 3.17 0.35
CA GLN A 481 4.21 3.65 -0.97
C GLN A 481 2.68 3.76 -1.11
N PHE A 482 1.88 2.98 -0.37
CA PHE A 482 0.41 3.11 -0.41
C PHE A 482 -0.05 4.47 0.09
N ASP A 483 0.58 4.98 1.15
CA ASP A 483 0.23 6.24 1.77
C ASP A 483 0.91 7.41 1.03
N GLU A 484 2.20 7.31 0.71
CA GLU A 484 3.00 8.43 0.18
C GLU A 484 3.01 8.60 -1.34
N GLU A 485 2.85 7.52 -2.12
CA GLU A 485 2.99 7.56 -3.59
C GLU A 485 1.69 7.21 -4.34
N LEU A 486 0.99 6.15 -3.96
CA LEU A 486 -0.07 5.53 -4.78
C LEU A 486 -1.44 6.21 -4.62
N TYR A 487 -2.03 6.63 -5.74
CA TYR A 487 -3.44 7.06 -5.77
C TYR A 487 -4.39 5.86 -5.74
N LYS A 488 -5.37 5.88 -4.84
CA LYS A 488 -6.44 4.88 -4.76
C LYS A 488 -7.58 5.24 -5.72
N VAL A 489 -8.03 4.26 -6.51
CA VAL A 489 -9.25 4.32 -7.32
C VAL A 489 -10.36 3.62 -6.55
N VAL A 490 -11.45 4.34 -6.31
CA VAL A 490 -12.63 3.85 -5.58
C VAL A 490 -13.79 3.74 -6.55
N GLU A 491 -14.45 2.58 -6.55
CA GLU A 491 -15.75 2.38 -7.18
C GLU A 491 -16.82 2.42 -6.09
N HIS A 492 -17.94 3.11 -6.35
CA HIS A 492 -19.11 3.04 -5.48
C HIS A 492 -20.01 1.88 -5.90
N GLU A 493 -20.71 1.29 -4.93
CA GLU A 493 -21.77 0.34 -5.19
C GLU A 493 -22.99 1.00 -5.84
N ALA A 494 -23.50 0.35 -6.89
CA ALA A 494 -24.65 0.85 -7.64
C ALA A 494 -25.91 0.85 -6.77
N GLY A 495 -26.42 2.04 -6.44
CA GLY A 495 -27.68 2.23 -5.72
C GLY A 495 -27.57 2.36 -4.20
N THR A 496 -26.40 2.11 -3.58
CA THR A 496 -26.19 2.32 -2.13
C THR A 496 -25.44 3.61 -1.82
N GLY A 497 -24.65 4.13 -2.78
CA GLY A 497 -23.83 5.33 -2.58
C GLY A 497 -22.66 5.13 -1.62
N GLN A 498 -22.39 3.88 -1.23
CA GLN A 498 -21.25 3.50 -0.40
C GLN A 498 -20.08 3.09 -1.31
N ASP A 499 -18.85 3.31 -0.84
CA ASP A 499 -17.66 2.74 -1.47
C ASP A 499 -17.76 1.22 -1.46
N LYS A 500 -17.41 0.55 -2.57
CA LYS A 500 -17.19 -0.91 -2.56
C LYS A 500 -16.13 -1.26 -1.51
N GLU A 501 -16.22 -2.48 -1.00
CA GLU A 501 -15.32 -2.97 0.04
C GLU A 501 -13.83 -2.75 -0.30
N ALA A 502 -13.01 -2.55 0.74
CA ALA A 502 -11.59 -2.25 0.59
C ALA A 502 -10.78 -3.35 -0.14
N GLU A 503 -11.31 -4.57 -0.26
CA GLU A 503 -10.70 -5.65 -1.05
C GLU A 503 -10.80 -5.41 -2.57
N ASP A 504 -11.88 -4.80 -3.06
CA ASP A 504 -12.12 -4.47 -4.49
C ASP A 504 -11.42 -3.18 -4.96
N SER A 505 -10.68 -2.52 -4.06
CA SER A 505 -9.99 -1.27 -4.36
C SER A 505 -8.88 -1.46 -5.39
N LYS A 506 -8.74 -0.48 -6.30
CA LYS A 506 -7.67 -0.42 -7.30
C LYS A 506 -6.72 0.73 -6.98
N TYR A 507 -5.51 0.67 -7.49
CA TYR A 507 -4.48 1.70 -7.30
C TYR A 507 -3.85 2.05 -8.63
N LEU A 508 -3.71 3.35 -8.92
CA LEU A 508 -2.94 3.83 -10.07
C LEU A 508 -1.46 3.50 -9.87
N ILE A 509 -0.76 3.17 -10.96
CA ILE A 509 0.64 2.75 -10.92
C ILE A 509 1.58 3.96 -10.78
N ALA A 510 2.64 3.82 -9.97
CA ALA A 510 3.71 4.82 -9.81
C ALA A 510 4.90 4.60 -10.78
N THR A 511 4.90 3.46 -11.48
CA THR A 511 5.91 3.02 -12.45
C THR A 511 5.36 1.82 -13.25
N ALA A 512 5.77 1.67 -14.52
CA ALA A 512 5.46 0.48 -15.33
C ALA A 512 6.03 -0.82 -14.71
N GLU A 513 7.06 -0.73 -13.86
CA GLU A 513 7.60 -1.87 -13.11
C GLU A 513 6.52 -2.66 -12.34
N GLN A 514 5.54 -1.97 -11.74
CA GLN A 514 4.50 -2.61 -10.92
C GLN A 514 3.66 -3.60 -11.76
N PRO A 515 3.00 -3.21 -12.87
CA PRO A 515 2.26 -4.16 -13.70
C PRO A 515 3.18 -5.12 -14.48
N VAL A 516 4.40 -4.73 -14.88
CA VAL A 516 5.29 -5.61 -15.65
C VAL A 516 5.90 -6.71 -14.76
N SER A 517 6.26 -6.42 -13.51
CA SER A 517 6.71 -7.44 -12.57
C SER A 517 5.61 -8.47 -12.27
N ALA A 518 4.36 -8.01 -12.10
CA ALA A 518 3.20 -8.88 -11.90
C ALA A 518 2.74 -9.62 -13.17
N PHE A 519 3.27 -9.31 -14.35
CA PHE A 519 2.82 -9.88 -15.63
C PHE A 519 2.96 -11.42 -15.70
N HIS A 520 3.99 -11.97 -15.05
CA HIS A 520 4.26 -13.42 -14.95
C HIS A 520 3.97 -13.99 -13.55
N ALA A 521 3.09 -13.35 -12.77
CA ALA A 521 2.77 -13.82 -11.43
C ALA A 521 2.26 -15.28 -11.43
N ASP A 522 2.72 -16.06 -10.45
CA ASP A 522 2.41 -17.48 -10.24
C ASP A 522 2.92 -18.47 -11.34
N GLU A 523 3.60 -17.98 -12.39
CA GLU A 523 4.15 -18.80 -13.49
C GLU A 523 5.42 -19.61 -13.13
N TRP A 524 5.80 -20.53 -14.01
CA TRP A 524 7.00 -21.36 -13.88
C TRP A 524 7.67 -21.60 -15.24
N PHE A 525 8.79 -20.90 -15.49
CA PHE A 525 9.61 -21.07 -16.69
C PHE A 525 10.36 -22.41 -16.64
N THR A 526 9.89 -23.40 -17.39
CA THR A 526 10.50 -24.75 -17.39
C THR A 526 11.52 -24.95 -18.50
N ASP A 527 11.41 -24.19 -19.59
CA ASP A 527 12.43 -24.11 -20.64
C ASP A 527 13.39 -22.93 -20.36
N PRO A 528 14.70 -23.17 -20.15
CA PRO A 528 15.68 -22.10 -19.98
C PRO A 528 15.78 -21.15 -21.18
N SER A 529 15.40 -21.58 -22.39
CA SER A 529 15.44 -20.75 -23.61
C SER A 529 14.49 -19.54 -23.55
N GLU A 530 13.52 -19.57 -22.63
CA GLU A 530 12.61 -18.45 -22.36
C GLU A 530 13.25 -17.28 -21.62
N LEU A 531 14.44 -17.48 -21.01
CA LEU A 531 15.14 -16.45 -20.24
C LEU A 531 16.41 -15.97 -20.97
N PRO A 532 16.74 -14.66 -20.92
CA PRO A 532 16.03 -13.61 -20.20
C PRO A 532 14.79 -13.08 -20.96
N LYS A 533 13.66 -12.89 -20.27
CA LYS A 533 12.53 -12.11 -20.79
C LYS A 533 12.85 -10.63 -20.62
N LYS A 534 12.86 -9.86 -21.71
CA LYS A 534 13.15 -8.42 -21.71
C LYS A 534 11.91 -7.63 -22.16
N TYR A 535 11.44 -6.69 -21.34
CA TYR A 535 10.25 -5.88 -21.59
C TYR A 535 10.57 -4.39 -21.59
N ALA A 536 10.12 -3.69 -22.64
CA ALA A 536 10.09 -2.23 -22.72
C ALA A 536 8.68 -1.77 -22.32
N GLY A 537 8.46 -1.63 -21.01
CA GLY A 537 7.20 -1.20 -20.41
C GLY A 537 6.92 0.28 -20.72
N CYS A 538 5.71 0.59 -21.19
CA CYS A 538 5.27 1.94 -21.50
C CYS A 538 4.01 2.28 -20.71
N SER A 539 4.08 3.34 -19.90
CA SER A 539 2.91 3.83 -19.16
C SER A 539 2.99 5.30 -18.75
N THR A 540 1.83 5.90 -18.54
CA THR A 540 1.70 7.05 -17.65
C THR A 540 1.85 6.57 -16.19
N CYS A 541 2.64 7.29 -15.41
CA CYS A 541 2.93 7.04 -14.00
C CYS A 541 2.25 8.11 -13.13
N PHE A 542 1.69 7.71 -12.00
CA PHE A 542 0.95 8.57 -11.09
C PHE A 542 1.58 8.56 -9.70
N ARG A 543 1.96 9.73 -9.17
CA ARG A 543 2.60 9.86 -7.84
C ARG A 543 2.02 11.02 -7.02
N LYS A 544 1.61 10.74 -5.79
CA LYS A 544 1.13 11.75 -4.83
C LYS A 544 2.20 12.78 -4.42
N GLU A 545 3.49 12.44 -4.50
CA GLU A 545 4.62 13.32 -4.12
C GLU A 545 4.51 13.92 -2.70
N ALA A 546 3.92 13.17 -1.75
CA ALA A 546 3.55 13.69 -0.43
C ALA A 546 4.77 14.16 0.40
N GLY A 547 5.88 13.43 0.36
CA GLY A 547 7.14 13.77 1.04
C GLY A 547 7.99 14.86 0.34
N ALA A 548 7.52 15.42 -0.78
CA ALA A 548 8.26 16.38 -1.61
C ALA A 548 7.64 17.79 -1.61
N ALA A 549 6.89 18.16 -0.56
CA ALA A 549 6.38 19.51 -0.38
C ALA A 549 7.52 20.55 -0.44
N GLY A 550 7.36 21.60 -1.25
CA GLY A 550 8.35 22.68 -1.40
C GLY A 550 9.49 22.42 -2.38
N ARG A 551 9.77 21.16 -2.78
CA ARG A 551 10.89 20.80 -3.67
C ARG A 551 10.47 20.73 -5.14
N ASP A 552 11.30 21.26 -6.04
CA ASP A 552 11.12 21.25 -7.50
C ASP A 552 9.67 21.62 -7.94
N ASN A 553 9.15 22.76 -7.46
CA ASN A 553 7.72 23.13 -7.64
C ASN A 553 7.39 23.73 -9.02
N TRP A 554 8.37 24.03 -9.87
CA TRP A 554 8.17 24.75 -11.15
C TRP A 554 8.46 23.87 -12.36
N GLY A 555 7.69 24.06 -13.44
CA GLY A 555 7.77 23.23 -14.64
C GLY A 555 7.22 21.82 -14.43
N ILE A 556 7.83 20.86 -15.11
CA ILE A 556 7.39 19.45 -15.19
C ILE A 556 8.39 18.45 -14.57
N PHE A 557 9.43 18.91 -13.87
CA PHE A 557 10.48 18.02 -13.34
C PHE A 557 9.98 17.07 -12.23
N ARG A 558 9.04 17.55 -11.40
CA ARG A 558 8.39 16.78 -10.33
C ARG A 558 6.89 17.05 -10.34
N VAL A 559 6.12 16.08 -10.82
CA VAL A 559 4.70 16.22 -11.14
C VAL A 559 3.91 14.97 -10.75
N HIS A 560 2.58 15.11 -10.60
CA HIS A 560 1.71 13.99 -10.21
C HIS A 560 1.47 12.97 -11.32
N GLN A 561 1.69 13.36 -12.58
CA GLN A 561 1.50 12.54 -13.77
C GLN A 561 2.70 12.77 -14.70
N PHE A 562 3.32 11.69 -15.19
CA PHE A 562 4.43 11.74 -16.14
C PHE A 562 4.50 10.44 -16.95
N GLU A 563 5.04 10.45 -18.17
CA GLU A 563 5.25 9.24 -18.96
C GLU A 563 6.63 8.61 -18.71
N LYS A 564 6.70 7.27 -18.73
CA LYS A 564 7.96 6.54 -18.55
C LYS A 564 8.06 5.33 -19.47
N ILE A 565 9.24 5.17 -20.08
CA ILE A 565 9.67 3.94 -20.73
C ILE A 565 10.60 3.20 -19.76
N GLU A 566 10.21 1.98 -19.39
CA GLU A 566 10.86 1.14 -18.40
C GLU A 566 11.48 -0.10 -19.04
N GLN A 567 12.73 -0.38 -18.71
CA GLN A 567 13.35 -1.68 -18.92
C GLN A 567 12.99 -2.59 -17.74
N PHE A 568 12.37 -3.74 -18.01
CA PHE A 568 12.17 -4.77 -17.00
C PHE A 568 12.69 -6.10 -17.54
N VAL A 569 13.46 -6.84 -16.72
CA VAL A 569 14.06 -8.11 -17.13
C VAL A 569 13.85 -9.19 -16.07
N LEU A 570 13.38 -10.36 -16.52
CA LEU A 570 13.43 -11.60 -15.76
C LEU A 570 14.57 -12.46 -16.30
N THR A 571 15.47 -12.93 -15.45
CA THR A 571 16.67 -13.68 -15.86
C THR A 571 17.05 -14.77 -14.85
N GLU A 572 17.91 -15.70 -15.28
CA GLU A 572 18.55 -16.66 -14.38
C GLU A 572 19.41 -15.92 -13.32
N PRO A 573 19.40 -16.35 -12.05
CA PRO A 573 20.18 -15.75 -10.96
C PRO A 573 21.65 -15.49 -11.32
N GLU A 574 22.28 -16.48 -11.94
CA GLU A 574 23.69 -16.51 -12.34
C GLU A 574 24.03 -15.43 -13.38
N LYS A 575 23.04 -14.95 -14.14
CA LYS A 575 23.18 -13.94 -15.20
C LYS A 575 22.71 -12.54 -14.76
N SER A 576 22.13 -12.40 -13.57
CA SER A 576 21.48 -11.15 -13.13
C SER A 576 22.44 -9.96 -13.04
N TRP A 577 23.64 -10.14 -12.49
CA TRP A 577 24.62 -9.05 -12.38
C TRP A 577 25.15 -8.59 -13.73
N GLN A 578 25.35 -9.50 -14.69
CA GLN A 578 25.69 -9.14 -16.07
C GLN A 578 24.53 -8.37 -16.73
N MET A 579 23.29 -8.76 -16.47
CA MET A 579 22.11 -8.05 -16.98
C MET A 579 21.97 -6.66 -16.37
N HIS A 580 22.33 -6.48 -15.09
CA HIS A 580 22.31 -5.18 -14.40
C HIS A 580 23.19 -4.16 -15.11
N GLU A 581 24.43 -4.55 -15.44
CA GLU A 581 25.33 -3.70 -16.23
C GLU A 581 24.80 -3.46 -17.66
N GLN A 582 24.27 -4.47 -18.36
CA GLN A 582 23.67 -4.30 -19.70
C GLN A 582 22.48 -3.33 -19.72
N MET A 583 21.65 -3.32 -18.67
CA MET A 583 20.51 -2.41 -18.55
C MET A 583 20.96 -0.96 -18.27
N LEU A 584 22.05 -0.80 -17.52
CA LEU A 584 22.70 0.49 -17.32
C LEU A 584 23.35 1.00 -18.62
N GLU A 585 24.11 0.16 -19.32
CA GLU A 585 24.69 0.47 -20.65
C GLU A 585 23.63 0.90 -21.67
N ALA A 586 22.45 0.28 -21.64
CA ALA A 586 21.34 0.68 -22.50
C ALA A 586 20.80 2.08 -22.14
N ALA A 587 20.66 2.40 -20.85
CA ALA A 587 20.26 3.74 -20.41
C ALA A 587 21.33 4.79 -20.75
N GLU A 588 22.60 4.50 -20.51
CA GLU A 588 23.73 5.35 -20.88
C GLU A 588 23.73 5.64 -22.39
N ALA A 589 23.71 4.60 -23.23
CA ALA A 589 23.70 4.76 -24.68
C ALA A 589 22.49 5.58 -25.18
N PHE A 590 21.36 5.58 -24.46
CA PHE A 590 20.21 6.41 -24.76
C PHE A 590 20.53 7.90 -24.50
N TYR A 591 21.01 8.28 -23.31
CA TYR A 591 21.37 9.68 -23.04
C TYR A 591 22.58 10.17 -23.84
N GLN A 592 23.54 9.29 -24.15
CA GLN A 592 24.64 9.58 -25.07
C GLN A 592 24.11 9.94 -26.48
N SER A 593 23.15 9.18 -27.00
CA SER A 593 22.53 9.46 -28.31
C SER A 593 21.68 10.74 -28.34
N LEU A 594 21.18 11.17 -27.17
CA LEU A 594 20.54 12.46 -26.98
C LEU A 594 21.53 13.61 -26.71
N GLY A 595 22.84 13.35 -26.68
CA GLY A 595 23.86 14.35 -26.39
C GLY A 595 23.73 14.99 -25.00
N ILE A 596 23.22 14.26 -24.02
CA ILE A 596 23.00 14.75 -22.65
C ILE A 596 24.17 14.34 -21.75
N PRO A 597 24.95 15.29 -21.19
CA PRO A 597 25.99 14.97 -20.22
C PRO A 597 25.41 14.43 -18.91
N TYR A 598 26.09 13.45 -18.32
CA TYR A 598 25.64 12.76 -17.11
C TYR A 598 26.81 12.21 -16.29
N HIS A 599 26.50 11.80 -15.06
CA HIS A 599 27.31 10.85 -14.33
C HIS A 599 26.46 9.68 -13.83
N VAL A 600 27.10 8.56 -13.48
CA VAL A 600 26.42 7.42 -12.84
C VAL A 600 27.00 7.24 -11.45
N ILE A 601 26.10 7.17 -10.47
CA ILE A 601 26.42 6.97 -9.07
C ILE A 601 25.99 5.57 -8.62
N SER A 602 26.78 4.95 -7.73
CA SER A 602 26.34 3.79 -6.95
C SER A 602 25.63 4.30 -5.70
N ILE A 603 24.39 3.87 -5.50
CA ILE A 603 23.61 4.30 -4.35
C ILE A 603 24.04 3.52 -3.10
N VAL A 604 24.19 4.24 -1.98
CA VAL A 604 24.54 3.70 -0.66
C VAL A 604 23.45 2.79 -0.09
N SER A 605 23.83 1.88 0.79
CA SER A 605 22.94 0.86 1.37
C SER A 605 21.75 1.43 2.13
N GLY A 606 21.92 2.55 2.84
CA GLY A 606 20.83 3.23 3.57
C GLY A 606 19.77 3.88 2.68
N ALA A 607 20.10 4.17 1.41
CA ALA A 607 19.18 4.76 0.43
C ALA A 607 18.58 3.71 -0.55
N LEU A 608 18.89 2.42 -0.35
CA LEU A 608 18.26 1.34 -1.10
C LEU A 608 16.86 1.04 -0.56
N ASN A 609 15.87 1.05 -1.44
CA ASN A 609 14.55 0.50 -1.13
C ASN A 609 14.65 -1.00 -0.77
N ASN A 610 13.64 -1.53 -0.06
CA ASN A 610 13.67 -2.92 0.39
C ASN A 610 13.83 -3.96 -0.73
N ALA A 611 13.50 -3.65 -1.99
CA ALA A 611 13.63 -4.59 -3.10
C ALA A 611 15.03 -4.68 -3.72
N ALA A 612 15.73 -3.55 -3.89
CA ALA A 612 17.02 -3.53 -4.58
C ALA A 612 18.14 -4.12 -3.70
N ALA A 613 18.88 -5.09 -4.24
CA ALA A 613 20.15 -5.56 -3.67
C ALA A 613 21.31 -4.60 -4.01
N LYS A 614 21.22 -3.93 -5.17
CA LYS A 614 22.10 -2.85 -5.61
C LYS A 614 21.34 -1.93 -6.57
N LYS A 615 21.62 -0.64 -6.53
CA LYS A 615 20.99 0.38 -7.38
C LYS A 615 22.05 1.33 -7.95
N TYR A 616 21.93 1.64 -9.25
CA TYR A 616 22.69 2.69 -9.92
C TYR A 616 21.72 3.78 -10.35
N ASP A 617 22.07 5.04 -10.12
CA ASP A 617 21.30 6.17 -10.66
C ASP A 617 22.16 6.90 -11.69
N LEU A 618 21.58 7.20 -12.86
CA LEU A 618 22.17 8.10 -13.86
C LEU A 618 21.54 9.47 -13.67
N GLU A 619 22.38 10.41 -13.26
CA GLU A 619 21.99 11.79 -13.06
C GLU A 619 22.56 12.65 -14.19
N ALA A 620 21.69 13.36 -14.90
CA ALA A 620 22.10 14.23 -15.99
C ALA A 620 22.43 15.63 -15.48
N TRP A 621 23.33 16.32 -16.15
CA TRP A 621 23.71 17.70 -15.81
C TRP A 621 22.66 18.71 -16.29
N PHE A 622 22.28 19.63 -15.39
CA PHE A 622 21.35 20.74 -15.65
C PHE A 622 22.12 22.07 -15.66
N PRO A 623 22.44 22.64 -16.85
CA PRO A 623 23.28 23.83 -16.99
C PRO A 623 22.84 25.06 -16.20
N PHE A 624 21.55 25.32 -16.02
CA PHE A 624 21.08 26.47 -15.23
C PHE A 624 21.21 26.24 -13.73
N GLN A 625 21.10 24.99 -13.28
CA GLN A 625 21.16 24.63 -11.87
C GLN A 625 22.58 24.30 -11.39
N THR A 626 23.53 24.17 -12.32
CA THR A 626 24.92 23.72 -12.10
C THR A 626 25.02 22.46 -11.24
N LYS A 627 24.10 21.52 -11.46
CA LYS A 627 23.95 20.29 -10.66
C LYS A 627 23.56 19.12 -11.54
N TYR A 628 23.96 17.93 -11.12
CA TYR A 628 23.38 16.70 -11.61
C TYR A 628 21.99 16.46 -10.98
N LYS A 629 21.11 15.79 -11.72
CA LYS A 629 19.74 15.43 -11.30
C LYS A 629 19.37 14.05 -11.86
N GLU A 630 18.90 13.16 -10.99
CA GLU A 630 18.36 11.83 -11.34
C GLU A 630 17.41 11.87 -12.55
N LEU A 631 17.76 11.15 -13.62
CA LEU A 631 16.86 10.83 -14.75
C LEU A 631 16.53 9.34 -14.85
N VAL A 632 17.44 8.48 -14.40
CA VAL A 632 17.27 7.02 -14.39
C VAL A 632 17.71 6.46 -13.06
N SER A 633 16.95 5.48 -12.59
CA SER A 633 17.38 4.52 -11.58
C SER A 633 17.35 3.11 -12.17
N CYS A 634 18.34 2.28 -11.81
CA CYS A 634 18.56 0.94 -12.35
C CYS A 634 18.91 -0.05 -11.21
N SER A 635 17.99 -0.97 -10.92
CA SER A 635 18.08 -1.89 -9.77
C SER A 635 18.17 -3.36 -10.19
N ASN A 636 19.01 -4.12 -9.49
CA ASN A 636 18.86 -5.57 -9.41
C ASN A 636 18.12 -5.92 -8.11
N CYS A 637 16.92 -6.51 -8.23
CA CYS A 637 16.08 -6.90 -7.10
C CYS A 637 16.18 -8.39 -6.76
N THR A 638 17.11 -9.12 -7.39
CA THR A 638 17.30 -10.56 -7.25
C THR A 638 15.97 -11.32 -7.28
N ASP A 639 15.86 -12.38 -6.50
CA ASP A 639 14.65 -13.18 -6.32
C ASP A 639 13.58 -12.51 -5.43
N TYR A 640 13.86 -11.40 -4.77
CA TYR A 640 13.00 -10.79 -3.74
C TYR A 640 11.58 -10.46 -4.21
N GLN A 641 11.43 -9.86 -5.39
CA GLN A 641 10.12 -9.62 -6.02
C GLN A 641 9.50 -10.93 -6.53
N SER A 642 10.29 -11.76 -7.21
CA SER A 642 9.83 -13.00 -7.84
C SER A 642 9.27 -14.02 -6.84
N ARG A 643 9.77 -14.06 -5.60
CA ARG A 643 9.26 -14.94 -4.55
C ARG A 643 7.85 -14.55 -4.12
N ARG A 644 7.63 -13.26 -3.87
CA ARG A 644 6.32 -12.68 -3.51
C ARG A 644 5.29 -12.78 -4.63
N LEU A 645 5.76 -12.73 -5.87
CA LEU A 645 4.99 -12.93 -7.09
C LEU A 645 4.93 -14.40 -7.54
N GLU A 646 5.61 -15.30 -6.82
CA GLU A 646 5.67 -16.75 -7.08
C GLU A 646 6.14 -17.15 -8.50
N ILE A 647 7.03 -16.34 -9.12
CA ILE A 647 7.62 -16.52 -10.46
C ILE A 647 8.84 -17.45 -10.41
N ARG A 648 8.70 -18.67 -10.92
CA ARG A 648 9.67 -19.76 -10.73
C ARG A 648 10.42 -20.09 -12.01
N TYR A 649 11.57 -20.77 -11.90
CA TYR A 649 12.26 -21.33 -13.06
C TYR A 649 12.87 -22.72 -12.82
N GLY A 650 13.22 -23.38 -13.93
CA GLY A 650 13.98 -24.64 -13.94
C GLY A 650 13.11 -25.90 -13.92
N ALA A 651 13.73 -27.05 -14.19
CA ALA A 651 13.03 -28.32 -14.31
C ALA A 651 12.39 -28.78 -12.99
N LYS A 652 11.07 -29.03 -13.02
CA LYS A 652 10.29 -29.56 -11.90
C LYS A 652 10.61 -31.03 -11.64
N LYS A 653 11.73 -31.30 -10.96
CA LYS A 653 12.10 -32.66 -10.51
C LYS A 653 11.15 -33.12 -9.40
N LEU A 654 10.71 -34.38 -9.47
CA LEU A 654 9.66 -34.92 -8.59
C LEU A 654 9.99 -34.87 -7.08
N ASN A 655 11.27 -34.79 -6.74
CA ASN A 655 11.79 -34.81 -5.37
C ASN A 655 12.47 -33.48 -4.96
N ASP A 656 12.41 -32.42 -5.77
CA ASP A 656 13.00 -31.13 -5.40
C ASP A 656 12.07 -30.38 -4.46
N SER A 657 12.52 -30.20 -3.22
CA SER A 657 11.78 -29.49 -2.17
C SER A 657 11.97 -27.98 -2.21
N THR A 658 12.96 -27.49 -2.98
CA THR A 658 13.30 -26.07 -3.08
C THR A 658 12.91 -25.51 -4.44
N LYS A 659 11.91 -24.63 -4.44
CA LYS A 659 11.59 -23.81 -5.61
C LYS A 659 12.78 -22.90 -5.93
N LYS A 660 13.15 -22.83 -7.21
CA LYS A 660 14.04 -21.80 -7.74
C LYS A 660 13.22 -20.65 -8.33
N TYR A 661 13.74 -19.45 -8.16
CA TYR A 661 13.07 -18.18 -8.48
C TYR A 661 13.95 -17.35 -9.42
N VAL A 662 13.33 -16.68 -10.40
CA VAL A 662 14.05 -15.82 -11.35
C VAL A 662 14.58 -14.57 -10.64
N HIS A 663 15.61 -13.92 -11.18
CA HIS A 663 15.97 -12.58 -10.74
C HIS A 663 15.20 -11.53 -11.53
N CYS A 664 14.59 -10.58 -10.82
CA CYS A 664 13.92 -9.41 -11.37
C CYS A 664 14.87 -8.21 -11.39
N LEU A 665 14.92 -7.50 -12.51
CA LEU A 665 15.64 -6.24 -12.65
C LEU A 665 14.76 -5.17 -13.28
N ASN A 666 14.91 -3.93 -12.81
CA ASN A 666 14.23 -2.76 -13.35
C ASN A 666 15.27 -1.68 -13.74
N SER A 667 14.95 -0.87 -14.74
CA SER A 667 15.71 0.33 -15.06
C SER A 667 14.86 1.31 -15.85
N THR A 668 14.82 2.57 -15.44
CA THR A 668 14.23 3.61 -16.30
C THR A 668 15.08 3.74 -17.57
N LEU A 669 14.45 3.75 -18.75
CA LEU A 669 15.14 4.24 -19.94
C LEU A 669 15.00 5.76 -20.01
N THR A 670 13.76 6.25 -19.92
CA THR A 670 13.43 7.67 -19.90
C THR A 670 12.13 7.92 -19.15
N ALA A 671 12.17 8.76 -18.12
CA ALA A 671 11.01 9.53 -17.68
C ALA A 671 10.94 10.77 -18.56
N THR A 672 9.89 10.91 -19.37
CA THR A 672 9.88 11.86 -20.49
C THR A 672 9.88 13.29 -20.01
N GLU A 673 9.04 13.68 -19.03
CA GLU A 673 9.00 15.04 -18.49
C GLU A 673 10.34 15.52 -17.92
N ARG A 674 11.06 14.67 -17.14
CA ARG A 674 12.39 15.02 -16.63
C ARG A 674 13.42 15.13 -17.75
N THR A 675 13.34 14.23 -18.75
CA THR A 675 14.22 14.24 -19.92
C THR A 675 13.97 15.47 -20.80
N ILE A 676 12.72 15.90 -20.97
CA ILE A 676 12.35 17.18 -21.59
C ILE A 676 13.03 18.32 -20.84
N CYS A 677 12.93 18.37 -19.50
CA CYS A 677 13.59 19.42 -18.71
C CYS A 677 15.10 19.48 -18.98
N CYS A 678 15.75 18.31 -19.06
CA CYS A 678 17.19 18.24 -19.31
C CYS A 678 17.58 18.64 -20.75
N ILE A 679 16.79 18.23 -21.75
CA ILE A 679 16.97 18.65 -23.16
C ILE A 679 16.82 20.16 -23.28
N LEU A 680 15.77 20.74 -22.69
CA LEU A 680 15.53 22.18 -22.76
C LEU A 680 16.73 22.97 -22.21
N GLU A 681 17.27 22.61 -21.04
CA GLU A 681 18.42 23.33 -20.49
C GLU A 681 19.73 23.11 -21.26
N ASN A 682 19.96 21.93 -21.85
CA ASN A 682 21.18 21.62 -22.60
C ASN A 682 21.17 22.11 -24.06
N TYR A 683 20.01 22.21 -24.69
CA TYR A 683 19.85 22.57 -26.10
C TYR A 683 19.27 23.98 -26.33
N GLN A 684 19.16 24.80 -25.29
CA GLN A 684 18.76 26.20 -25.42
C GLN A 684 19.79 27.06 -26.17
N THR A 685 19.26 28.06 -26.87
CA THR A 685 19.99 29.12 -27.58
C THR A 685 19.36 30.47 -27.22
N GLU A 686 19.88 31.58 -27.74
CA GLU A 686 19.29 32.90 -27.52
C GLU A 686 17.87 33.05 -28.10
N THR A 687 17.53 32.27 -29.13
CA THR A 687 16.30 32.43 -29.93
C THR A 687 15.33 31.25 -29.86
N GLY A 688 15.70 30.15 -29.20
CA GLY A 688 14.90 28.92 -29.17
C GLY A 688 15.65 27.70 -28.63
N VAL A 689 15.13 26.51 -28.92
CA VAL A 689 15.70 25.22 -28.51
C VAL A 689 16.00 24.36 -29.73
N ILE A 690 17.21 23.80 -29.80
CA ILE A 690 17.61 22.83 -30.82
C ILE A 690 17.00 21.46 -30.49
N VAL A 691 16.44 20.78 -31.48
CA VAL A 691 15.97 19.39 -31.32
C VAL A 691 17.16 18.43 -31.43
N PRO A 692 17.41 17.56 -30.44
CA PRO A 692 18.45 16.52 -30.50
C PRO A 692 18.29 15.65 -31.75
N GLU A 693 19.39 15.30 -32.40
CA GLU A 693 19.35 14.67 -33.74
C GLU A 693 18.57 13.36 -33.76
N ALA A 694 18.72 12.55 -32.70
CA ALA A 694 18.01 11.29 -32.52
C ALA A 694 16.47 11.44 -32.42
N LEU A 695 15.96 12.61 -32.00
CA LEU A 695 14.52 12.86 -31.89
C LEU A 695 13.89 13.41 -33.17
N ARG A 696 14.67 14.06 -34.06
CA ARG A 696 14.14 14.70 -35.28
C ARG A 696 13.28 13.77 -36.15
N PRO A 697 13.60 12.47 -36.36
CA PRO A 697 12.73 11.56 -37.12
C PRO A 697 11.33 11.40 -36.54
N PHE A 698 11.21 11.46 -35.20
CA PHE A 698 9.95 11.31 -34.46
C PHE A 698 9.17 12.63 -34.33
N MET A 699 9.79 13.76 -34.67
CA MET A 699 9.23 15.11 -34.60
C MET A 699 8.90 15.69 -36.00
N GLY A 700 8.75 14.83 -37.00
CA GLY A 700 8.46 15.23 -38.39
C GLY A 700 9.61 16.00 -39.05
N GLY A 701 10.86 15.75 -38.64
CA GLY A 701 12.05 16.42 -39.17
C GLY A 701 12.36 17.78 -38.55
N LYS A 702 11.53 18.28 -37.61
CA LYS A 702 11.79 19.54 -36.88
C LYS A 702 13.16 19.51 -36.22
N SER A 703 13.99 20.51 -36.49
CA SER A 703 15.34 20.65 -35.93
C SER A 703 15.46 21.74 -34.85
N PHE A 704 14.46 22.62 -34.73
CA PHE A 704 14.49 23.79 -33.85
C PHE A 704 13.07 24.25 -33.45
N PHE A 705 12.93 24.80 -32.25
CA PHE A 705 11.73 25.49 -31.76
C PHE A 705 12.07 26.91 -31.32
N GLU A 706 11.58 27.90 -32.07
CA GLU A 706 11.75 29.32 -31.75
C GLU A 706 10.95 29.74 -30.50
N PHE A 707 11.52 30.67 -29.73
CA PHE A 707 10.78 31.37 -28.68
C PHE A 707 9.70 32.28 -29.26
N LYS A 708 8.44 32.03 -28.91
CA LYS A 708 7.26 32.84 -29.29
C LYS A 708 7.06 34.05 -28.39
N THR A 709 7.65 34.02 -27.20
CA THR A 709 7.75 35.15 -26.25
C THR A 709 9.10 35.11 -25.57
N LYS A 710 9.60 36.23 -25.02
CA LYS A 710 10.84 36.18 -24.25
C LYS A 710 10.64 35.30 -23.00
N PRO A 711 11.57 34.38 -22.65
CA PRO A 711 11.41 33.47 -21.52
C PRO A 711 11.03 34.17 -20.20
N GLN A 712 11.61 35.34 -19.92
CA GLN A 712 11.27 36.17 -18.74
C GLN A 712 9.81 36.63 -18.72
N GLU A 713 9.28 37.04 -19.88
CA GLU A 713 7.92 37.55 -20.03
C GLU A 713 6.91 36.38 -19.95
N ALA A 714 7.28 35.22 -20.51
CA ALA A 714 6.52 33.97 -20.40
C ALA A 714 6.42 33.50 -18.94
N ALA A 715 7.56 33.48 -18.22
CA ALA A 715 7.64 33.11 -16.81
C ALA A 715 6.85 34.06 -15.91
N ALA A 716 6.99 35.37 -16.12
CA ALA A 716 6.25 36.39 -15.36
C ALA A 716 4.73 36.31 -15.61
N LYS A 717 4.30 35.94 -16.82
CA LYS A 717 2.90 35.67 -17.14
C LYS A 717 2.40 34.42 -16.40
N VAL A 718 3.12 33.30 -16.49
CA VAL A 718 2.81 32.06 -15.76
C VAL A 718 2.70 32.29 -14.25
N GLY A 719 3.65 32.99 -13.64
CA GLY A 719 3.63 33.31 -12.22
C GLY A 719 2.45 34.20 -11.80
N LYS A 720 2.09 35.18 -12.63
CA LYS A 720 0.89 36.01 -12.42
C LYS A 720 -0.41 35.21 -12.54
N ASP A 721 -0.50 34.33 -13.53
CA ASP A 721 -1.70 33.53 -13.78
C ASP A 721 -1.94 32.49 -12.66
N ILE A 722 -0.88 31.83 -12.18
CA ILE A 722 -0.94 30.93 -11.01
C ILE A 722 -1.31 31.71 -9.73
N GLY A 723 -0.65 32.84 -9.47
CA GLY A 723 -0.94 33.69 -8.31
C GLY A 723 -2.35 34.29 -8.32
N GLY A 724 -2.89 34.60 -9.50
CA GLY A 724 -4.26 35.06 -9.71
C GLY A 724 -5.30 33.97 -9.49
N ALA A 725 -5.02 32.74 -9.93
CA ALA A 725 -5.86 31.56 -9.67
C ALA A 725 -5.94 31.25 -8.16
N ALA A 726 -4.78 31.24 -7.47
CA ALA A 726 -4.71 30.98 -6.03
C ALA A 726 -5.50 31.99 -5.19
N LYS A 727 -5.52 33.27 -5.58
CA LYS A 727 -6.33 34.30 -4.90
C LYS A 727 -7.84 34.14 -5.13
N LYS A 728 -8.28 33.66 -6.29
CA LYS A 728 -9.71 33.39 -6.57
C LYS A 728 -10.23 32.11 -5.92
N GLY A 729 -9.36 31.13 -5.65
CA GLY A 729 -9.72 29.88 -4.97
C GLY A 729 -10.01 30.01 -3.47
N LYS A 730 -9.54 31.06 -2.80
CA LYS A 730 -9.79 31.32 -1.36
C LYS A 730 -11.03 32.19 -1.09
N GLY A 731 -11.85 32.46 -2.11
CA GLY A 731 -13.00 33.37 -2.04
C GLY A 731 -14.34 32.73 -2.43
N LYS A 732 -14.49 31.43 -2.20
CA LYS A 732 -15.73 30.66 -2.38
C LYS A 732 -15.86 29.61 -1.29
#